data_AF-A0A2H3I5U0-F1
#
_entry.id   AF-A0A2H3I5U0-F1
#
_cell.length_a   1.000
_cell.length_b   1.000
_cell.length_c   1.000
_cell.angle_alpha   90.00
_cell.angle_beta   90.00
_cell.angle_gamma   90.00
#
_symmetry.space_group_name_H-M   'P 1'
#
loop_
_entity.id
_entity.type
_entity.pdbx_description
1 polymer ?
#
loop_
_entity_poly.entity_id
_entity_poly.type
_entity_poly.pdbx_seq_one_letter_code
_entity_poly.pdbx_strand_id
1 'polypeptide(L)'
;MDRGKKPTSIGIGGSIPQPTVNINDNGTVDAKLPSGESVTVHLFGATVISWKLANGAEQLFVSSKAILDGSKAIRGGIPVVFPVFGPPPPNHATSSLPQHGFARSSNWEFLGKSSSESLGNKADTTVKLDFGLSSSMITEEFRKAWPYEFGLVYSVTLSPDNLETSLQVQNKGSESFDFHVLLHNYFKVPDVSKIAVTNLQDKVYIDKVDNKKEKNETNKEISITGETDRVYLDVDPTAPVAVIENGQPLFTITRKELNTVTVWNPWAENAKKMSDFGDEEYKGMVCVEPGAVKSWSVLEGGDAWEVEDEGLPTPPLLEVENEEYDQVVPDNLDNGTDNNALGQNSNGLILNGDNDNNNGTGTGPDPEPEEKEKPISWSQLPKKTQLLILVLARLSEPLTQTSLQAYLFYQLKSFDPSLPDSAISRQAGIFQGSFTAAQFLTSVWWGRAADSHWVGRKRVLLVGLFGTLISCVGFGFSRSFTAAIIFRILGGLMNSNVGVMRTMISEIIIEKNAVFILSAWAGIFFGLEETHESLRYQPDWGRTMGSAIARRFRRNQGYRYRRLDDDERSVFLEDDGDVVPASATTTSHPETLPVKRNKSSWKQLLTRNVILTLLTHSLLAMHTSAFNAMTFVFLPAPRAPEDSRRGFFHFNGGLGLTTQQVGIATSVIGLIGLPLQLFVYPRVQFRLGTLKSLRSFLPLSPLAYILMPFLVLIPRGAQFLIWPSFSFVVALQVLSRTFVLPAAIILVNNSVSDPSVLGTVHGVAQSISSGARTLGPFLGGLGLSLGLSHNMIGAVWWAFAVEALLGWLVSWSIFEGEGIQRKKKVVSEEEALLNSESEEERQ
;
A
#
# COMPACT_ATOMS: atom_id res chain seq x y z
N MET A 1 29.31 37.40 -43.14
CA MET A 1 28.00 37.14 -42.50
C MET A 1 27.97 35.68 -42.13
N ASP A 2 28.13 35.43 -40.85
CA ASP A 2 28.20 34.14 -40.20
C ASP A 2 26.77 33.72 -39.82
N ARG A 3 26.30 32.56 -40.27
CA ARG A 3 25.04 31.95 -39.81
C ARG A 3 25.37 30.66 -39.08
N GLY A 4 25.89 30.85 -37.87
CA GLY A 4 25.98 29.82 -36.84
C GLY A 4 24.60 29.48 -36.27
N LYS A 5 24.34 28.17 -36.16
CA LYS A 5 23.62 27.46 -35.08
C LYS A 5 23.16 26.08 -35.59
N LYS A 6 24.10 25.12 -35.65
CA LYS A 6 23.74 23.71 -35.48
C LYS A 6 23.62 23.46 -33.96
N PRO A 7 22.61 22.72 -33.48
CA PRO A 7 22.53 22.35 -32.07
C PRO A 7 23.68 21.39 -31.74
N THR A 8 24.45 21.73 -30.71
CA THR A 8 25.50 20.89 -30.12
C THR A 8 24.86 19.68 -29.44
N SER A 9 25.48 18.51 -29.61
CA SER A 9 25.09 17.26 -28.96
C SER A 9 25.07 17.39 -27.43
N ILE A 10 23.99 16.91 -26.80
CA ILE A 10 23.85 16.82 -25.35
C ILE A 10 24.87 15.80 -24.84
N GLY A 11 25.87 16.26 -24.09
CA GLY A 11 26.85 15.38 -23.43
C GLY A 11 26.18 14.56 -22.32
N ILE A 12 26.32 13.24 -22.40
CA ILE A 12 25.88 12.29 -21.38
C ILE A 12 26.83 12.44 -20.19
N GLY A 13 26.34 12.94 -19.05
CA GLY A 13 27.12 13.02 -17.81
C GLY A 13 27.54 11.62 -17.35
N GLY A 14 28.79 11.47 -16.89
CA GLY A 14 29.34 10.21 -16.38
C GLY A 14 28.48 9.61 -15.28
N SER A 15 28.20 8.30 -15.38
CA SER A 15 27.40 7.55 -14.43
C SER A 15 28.01 7.62 -13.03
N ILE A 16 27.22 8.04 -12.05
CA ILE A 16 27.55 7.99 -10.62
C ILE A 16 27.83 6.52 -10.24
N PRO A 17 28.80 6.20 -9.36
CA PRO A 17 29.05 4.83 -8.94
C PRO A 17 27.76 4.21 -8.37
N GLN A 18 27.33 3.09 -8.94
CA GLN A 18 26.15 2.35 -8.50
C GLN A 18 26.56 1.03 -7.85
N PRO A 19 25.72 0.44 -6.99
CA PRO A 19 25.91 -0.92 -6.53
C PRO A 19 26.10 -1.87 -7.71
N THR A 20 27.22 -2.57 -7.71
CA THR A 20 27.54 -3.57 -8.73
C THR A 20 26.96 -4.91 -8.28
N VAL A 21 26.33 -5.62 -9.20
CA VAL A 21 25.86 -6.99 -8.96
C VAL A 21 26.40 -7.86 -10.08
N ASN A 22 27.12 -8.92 -9.71
CA ASN A 22 27.72 -9.86 -10.64
C ASN A 22 27.15 -11.24 -10.36
N ILE A 23 26.73 -11.92 -11.43
CA ILE A 23 26.35 -13.34 -11.38
C ILE A 23 27.56 -14.10 -11.92
N ASN A 24 28.12 -14.98 -11.10
CA ASN A 24 29.34 -15.69 -11.41
C ASN A 24 29.04 -17.11 -11.91
N ASP A 25 29.93 -17.64 -12.76
CA ASP A 25 29.81 -18.99 -13.33
C ASP A 25 29.88 -20.11 -12.27
N ASN A 26 30.40 -19.81 -11.08
CA ASN A 26 30.43 -20.74 -9.94
C ASN A 26 29.10 -20.81 -9.16
N GLY A 27 28.04 -20.17 -9.65
CA GLY A 27 26.72 -20.20 -9.03
C GLY A 27 26.56 -19.26 -7.84
N THR A 28 27.35 -18.18 -7.76
CA THR A 28 27.15 -17.11 -6.77
C THR A 28 26.66 -15.81 -7.39
N VAL A 29 25.95 -15.02 -6.58
CA VAL A 29 25.57 -13.64 -6.89
C VAL A 29 26.26 -12.73 -5.88
N ASP A 30 27.16 -11.90 -6.37
CA ASP A 30 27.88 -10.91 -5.56
C ASP A 30 27.24 -9.54 -5.74
N ALA A 31 27.01 -8.83 -4.64
CA ALA A 31 26.67 -7.41 -4.67
C ALA A 31 27.66 -6.60 -3.84
N LYS A 32 28.03 -5.42 -4.35
CA LYS A 32 28.96 -4.50 -3.67
C LYS A 32 28.44 -3.08 -3.75
N LEU A 33 28.39 -2.41 -2.60
CA LEU A 33 28.04 -0.99 -2.51
C LEU A 33 29.25 -0.11 -2.88
N PRO A 34 29.02 1.12 -3.39
CA PRO A 34 30.10 2.07 -3.63
C PRO A 34 30.91 2.45 -2.37
N SER A 35 30.32 2.32 -1.18
CA SER A 35 30.97 2.52 0.11
C SER A 35 31.94 1.39 0.51
N GLY A 36 31.85 0.22 -0.12
CA GLY A 36 32.81 -0.88 0.03
C GLY A 36 32.22 -2.17 0.59
N GLU A 37 31.06 -2.10 1.24
CA GLU A 37 30.33 -3.26 1.77
C GLU A 37 29.97 -4.22 0.64
N SER A 38 29.96 -5.52 0.93
CA SER A 38 29.62 -6.54 -0.06
C SER A 38 28.90 -7.72 0.57
N VAL A 39 28.08 -8.38 -0.25
CA VAL A 39 27.39 -9.62 0.09
C VAL A 39 27.55 -10.61 -1.05
N THR A 40 27.75 -11.89 -0.72
CA THR A 40 27.77 -12.99 -1.68
C THR A 40 26.70 -14.01 -1.30
N VAL A 41 25.81 -14.31 -2.24
CA VAL A 41 24.75 -15.30 -2.08
C VAL A 41 25.02 -16.47 -3.03
N HIS A 42 25.04 -17.68 -2.49
CA HIS A 42 25.18 -18.90 -3.27
C HIS A 42 23.80 -19.37 -3.75
N LEU A 43 23.62 -19.63 -5.05
CA LEU A 43 22.33 -20.02 -5.63
C LEU A 43 21.83 -21.36 -5.08
N PHE A 44 22.74 -22.28 -4.73
CA PHE A 44 22.39 -23.45 -3.96
C PHE A 44 21.97 -23.06 -2.53
N GLY A 45 20.69 -23.27 -2.22
CA GLY A 45 20.05 -22.91 -0.96
C GLY A 45 19.71 -21.42 -0.79
N ALA A 46 20.00 -20.57 -1.78
CA ALA A 46 20.03 -19.10 -1.64
C ALA A 46 20.79 -18.65 -0.38
N THR A 47 21.86 -19.35 -0.04
CA THR A 47 22.58 -19.16 1.23
C THR A 47 23.46 -17.92 1.12
N VAL A 48 23.30 -16.95 2.02
CA VAL A 48 24.25 -15.83 2.13
C VAL A 48 25.53 -16.35 2.74
N ILE A 49 26.63 -16.42 1.97
CA ILE A 49 27.89 -17.05 2.42
C ILE A 49 28.98 -16.04 2.79
N SER A 50 28.78 -14.76 2.53
CA SER A 50 29.72 -13.70 2.92
C SER A 50 28.96 -12.38 3.04
N TRP A 51 29.23 -11.63 4.10
CA TRP A 51 28.79 -10.25 4.29
C TRP A 51 29.93 -9.46 4.92
N LYS A 52 30.47 -8.50 4.17
CA LYS A 52 31.63 -7.70 4.55
C LYS A 52 31.25 -6.24 4.70
N LEU A 53 31.77 -5.60 5.75
CA LEU A 53 31.70 -4.17 5.95
C LEU A 53 32.64 -3.42 5.00
N ALA A 54 32.55 -2.09 4.96
CA ALA A 54 33.40 -1.24 4.11
C ALA A 54 34.90 -1.44 4.37
N ASN A 55 35.27 -1.76 5.62
CA ASN A 55 36.65 -2.09 6.02
C ASN A 55 37.10 -3.51 5.64
N GLY A 56 36.23 -4.32 5.01
CA GLY A 56 36.51 -5.70 4.62
C GLY A 56 36.30 -6.75 5.71
N ALA A 57 35.85 -6.35 6.92
CA ALA A 57 35.59 -7.29 8.01
C ALA A 57 34.39 -8.19 7.69
N GLU A 58 34.64 -9.51 7.68
CA GLU A 58 33.63 -10.55 7.48
C GLU A 58 32.76 -10.72 8.73
N GLN A 59 31.44 -10.68 8.55
CA GLN A 59 30.45 -10.77 9.62
C GLN A 59 29.87 -12.18 9.77
N LEU A 60 29.89 -12.99 8.71
CA LEU A 60 29.32 -14.33 8.71
C LEU A 60 30.39 -15.41 8.83
N PHE A 61 30.07 -16.48 9.55
CA PHE A 61 30.92 -17.66 9.63
C PHE A 61 30.50 -18.66 8.55
N VAL A 62 31.46 -19.08 7.72
CA VAL A 62 31.36 -20.25 6.84
C VAL A 62 32.53 -21.17 7.15
N SER A 63 32.25 -22.45 7.36
CA SER A 63 33.31 -23.41 7.66
C SER A 63 34.29 -23.52 6.50
N SER A 64 35.59 -23.63 6.80
CA SER A 64 36.61 -23.91 5.79
C SER A 64 36.46 -25.27 5.11
N LYS A 65 35.71 -26.20 5.74
CA LYS A 65 35.35 -27.51 5.17
C LYS A 65 33.95 -27.52 4.54
N ALA A 66 33.26 -26.37 4.46
CA ALA A 66 31.96 -26.29 3.84
C ALA A 66 32.02 -26.75 2.38
N ILE A 67 31.06 -27.59 1.98
CA ILE A 67 30.96 -28.07 0.61
C ILE A 67 30.06 -27.10 -0.18
N LEU A 68 30.61 -26.54 -1.27
CA LEU A 68 29.96 -25.53 -2.11
C LEU A 68 29.58 -26.05 -3.51
N ASP A 69 29.72 -27.36 -3.75
CA ASP A 69 29.45 -27.98 -5.06
C ASP A 69 27.95 -28.26 -5.33
N GLY A 70 27.07 -27.90 -4.39
CA GLY A 70 25.63 -28.16 -4.46
C GLY A 70 25.22 -29.59 -4.09
N SER A 71 26.12 -30.44 -3.59
CA SER A 71 25.79 -31.81 -3.16
C SER A 71 25.07 -31.86 -1.80
N LYS A 72 25.25 -30.86 -0.95
CA LYS A 72 24.63 -30.76 0.37
C LYS A 72 24.52 -29.31 0.85
N ALA A 73 23.69 -29.08 1.86
CA ALA A 73 23.50 -27.76 2.46
C ALA A 73 24.85 -27.15 2.91
N ILE A 74 25.04 -25.86 2.64
CA ILE A 74 26.27 -25.14 2.97
C ILE A 74 26.38 -24.99 4.49
N ARG A 75 27.55 -25.33 5.03
CA ARG A 75 27.83 -25.24 6.48
C ARG A 75 28.31 -23.83 6.85
N GLY A 76 27.35 -22.94 7.03
CA GLY A 76 27.59 -21.56 7.45
C GLY A 76 26.74 -20.54 6.71
N GLY A 77 26.97 -19.26 6.98
CA GLY A 77 26.26 -18.17 6.34
C GLY A 77 24.85 -17.97 6.90
N ILE A 78 23.86 -17.77 6.01
CA ILE A 78 22.43 -17.71 6.36
C ILE A 78 21.64 -18.73 5.51
N PRO A 79 21.61 -20.02 5.88
CA PRO A 79 20.77 -21.01 5.23
C PRO A 79 19.28 -20.80 5.54
N VAL A 80 18.43 -20.95 4.52
CA VAL A 80 16.96 -20.88 4.65
C VAL A 80 16.39 -22.25 5.02
N VAL A 81 15.74 -22.35 6.19
CA VAL A 81 15.10 -23.57 6.68
C VAL A 81 13.61 -23.55 6.35
N PHE A 82 13.15 -24.48 5.52
CA PHE A 82 11.75 -24.67 5.12
C PHE A 82 11.54 -26.05 4.47
N PRO A 83 10.40 -26.74 4.67
CA PRO A 83 9.24 -26.39 5.50
C PRO A 83 9.27 -26.99 6.91
N VAL A 84 10.40 -27.58 7.35
CA VAL A 84 10.51 -28.25 8.65
C VAL A 84 11.82 -27.86 9.32
N PHE A 85 11.78 -27.44 10.59
CA PHE A 85 12.97 -27.04 11.35
C PHE A 85 13.72 -28.24 11.96
N GLY A 86 13.07 -28.95 12.90
CA GLY A 86 13.68 -30.07 13.62
C GLY A 86 13.61 -31.41 12.87
N PRO A 87 13.94 -32.52 13.54
CA PRO A 87 13.67 -33.86 13.03
C PRO A 87 12.18 -33.96 12.65
N PRO A 88 11.85 -34.46 11.45
CA PRO A 88 10.46 -34.55 11.00
C PRO A 88 9.58 -35.31 11.99
N PRO A 89 8.38 -34.80 12.33
CA PRO A 89 7.49 -35.50 13.24
C PRO A 89 6.96 -36.79 12.57
N PRO A 90 6.77 -37.87 13.35
CA PRO A 90 6.03 -39.02 12.87
C PRO A 90 4.60 -38.59 12.51
N ASN A 91 4.06 -39.13 11.41
CA ASN A 91 2.69 -38.88 10.94
C ASN A 91 2.36 -37.41 10.59
N HIS A 92 3.36 -36.60 10.21
CA HIS A 92 3.15 -35.26 9.67
C HIS A 92 3.45 -35.21 8.17
N ALA A 93 2.91 -34.25 7.43
CA ALA A 93 3.15 -34.12 5.98
C ALA A 93 4.65 -33.97 5.62
N THR A 94 5.45 -33.47 6.55
CA THR A 94 6.91 -33.32 6.39
C THR A 94 7.70 -34.56 6.84
N SER A 95 7.05 -35.65 7.27
CA SER A 95 7.72 -36.82 7.90
C SER A 95 8.79 -37.48 7.05
N SER A 96 8.68 -37.36 5.73
CA SER A 96 9.60 -37.94 4.75
C SER A 96 10.70 -36.97 4.27
N LEU A 97 10.72 -35.74 4.79
CA LEU A 97 11.74 -34.75 4.47
C LEU A 97 12.97 -34.91 5.37
N PRO A 98 14.15 -34.39 4.96
CA PRO A 98 15.29 -34.29 5.87
C PRO A 98 15.06 -33.22 6.94
N GLN A 99 15.85 -33.30 8.03
CA GLN A 99 15.92 -32.23 9.02
C GLN A 99 16.31 -30.91 8.35
N HIS A 100 15.65 -29.82 8.74
CA HIS A 100 15.72 -28.48 8.14
C HIS A 100 15.09 -28.34 6.73
N GLY A 101 14.39 -29.38 6.25
CA GLY A 101 13.68 -29.35 4.98
C GLY A 101 14.60 -29.27 3.77
N PHE A 102 14.05 -28.84 2.64
CA PHE A 102 14.71 -28.90 1.33
C PHE A 102 15.19 -27.54 0.81
N ALA A 103 14.73 -26.42 1.38
CA ALA A 103 15.02 -25.08 0.85
C ALA A 103 16.52 -24.79 0.73
N ARG A 104 17.29 -25.02 1.80
CA ARG A 104 18.76 -24.91 1.83
C ARG A 104 19.52 -25.96 1.00
N SER A 105 18.81 -26.92 0.40
CA SER A 105 19.39 -28.02 -0.40
C SER A 105 18.81 -28.09 -1.81
N SER A 106 18.23 -26.97 -2.27
CA SER A 106 17.68 -26.81 -3.61
C SER A 106 18.41 -25.69 -4.35
N ASN A 107 18.45 -25.72 -5.68
CA ASN A 107 18.94 -24.59 -6.46
C ASN A 107 17.84 -23.53 -6.59
N TRP A 108 18.17 -22.29 -6.22
CA TRP A 108 17.30 -21.14 -6.36
C TRP A 108 17.62 -20.36 -7.62
N GLU A 109 16.64 -19.65 -8.14
CA GLU A 109 16.79 -18.76 -9.28
C GLU A 109 16.99 -17.32 -8.80
N PHE A 110 17.97 -16.60 -9.35
CA PHE A 110 18.10 -15.17 -9.11
C PHE A 110 17.07 -14.40 -9.94
N LEU A 111 16.13 -13.73 -9.27
CA LEU A 111 15.01 -13.02 -9.90
C LEU A 111 15.36 -11.59 -10.31
N GLY A 112 16.45 -11.05 -9.76
CA GLY A 112 16.99 -9.74 -10.12
C GLY A 112 17.41 -8.89 -8.93
N LYS A 113 17.81 -7.64 -9.22
CA LYS A 113 18.16 -6.63 -8.23
C LYS A 113 17.19 -5.46 -8.26
N SER A 114 16.98 -4.82 -7.11
CA SER A 114 16.44 -3.45 -7.03
C SER A 114 17.37 -2.60 -6.17
N SER A 115 17.91 -1.50 -6.72
CA SER A 115 18.62 -0.50 -5.94
C SER A 115 17.69 0.67 -5.60
N SER A 116 17.96 1.35 -4.49
CA SER A 116 17.23 2.58 -4.16
C SER A 116 17.62 3.68 -5.14
N GLU A 117 16.93 3.79 -6.29
CA GLU A 117 17.20 4.83 -7.29
C GLU A 117 17.21 6.22 -6.64
N SER A 118 18.40 6.74 -6.39
CA SER A 118 18.60 8.07 -5.87
C SER A 118 18.38 9.06 -7.01
N LEU A 119 17.23 9.74 -6.99
CA LEU A 119 16.95 10.86 -7.89
C LEU A 119 17.86 12.04 -7.54
N GLY A 120 19.08 12.05 -8.06
CA GLY A 120 20.07 13.11 -7.88
C GLY A 120 21.51 12.64 -8.10
N ASN A 121 22.47 13.56 -7.97
CA ASN A 121 23.92 13.29 -8.10
C ASN A 121 24.52 12.42 -6.96
N LYS A 122 23.76 11.47 -6.39
CA LYS A 122 24.22 10.58 -5.31
C LYS A 122 24.20 9.14 -5.79
N ALA A 123 25.07 8.32 -5.21
CA ALA A 123 25.13 6.89 -5.46
C ALA A 123 23.98 6.20 -4.72
N ASP A 124 23.40 5.14 -5.28
CA ASP A 124 22.45 4.32 -4.54
C ASP A 124 23.20 3.65 -3.39
N THR A 125 22.70 3.83 -2.16
CA THR A 125 23.33 3.31 -0.95
C THR A 125 22.76 1.95 -0.56
N THR A 126 21.84 1.37 -1.32
CA THR A 126 21.24 0.07 -0.97
C THR A 126 21.04 -0.76 -2.23
N VAL A 127 21.18 -2.08 -2.09
CA VAL A 127 20.88 -3.04 -3.15
C VAL A 127 20.16 -4.24 -2.57
N LYS A 128 18.99 -4.55 -3.12
CA LYS A 128 18.20 -5.73 -2.80
C LYS A 128 18.35 -6.77 -3.90
N LEU A 129 18.57 -8.02 -3.51
CA LEU A 129 18.69 -9.20 -4.36
C LEU A 129 17.52 -10.14 -4.06
N ASP A 130 16.74 -10.52 -5.08
CA ASP A 130 15.60 -11.43 -4.91
C ASP A 130 15.91 -12.81 -5.50
N PHE A 131 15.59 -13.88 -4.77
CA PHE A 131 15.80 -15.28 -5.14
C PHE A 131 14.49 -16.06 -5.05
N GLY A 132 14.20 -16.88 -6.07
CA GLY A 132 12.97 -17.66 -6.16
C GLY A 132 13.20 -19.16 -6.03
N LEU A 133 12.30 -19.86 -5.33
CA LEU A 133 12.19 -21.33 -5.36
C LEU A 133 10.73 -21.74 -5.57
N SER A 134 10.49 -22.75 -6.39
CA SER A 134 9.15 -23.29 -6.64
C SER A 134 9.13 -24.82 -6.61
N SER A 135 7.94 -25.40 -6.50
CA SER A 135 7.75 -26.86 -6.48
C SER A 135 8.30 -27.59 -7.71
N SER A 136 8.43 -26.93 -8.86
CA SER A 136 9.04 -27.49 -10.07
C SER A 136 10.58 -27.51 -10.04
N MET A 137 11.20 -26.75 -9.14
CA MET A 137 12.66 -26.60 -9.04
C MET A 137 13.29 -27.57 -8.02
N ILE A 138 12.49 -28.15 -7.13
CA ILE A 138 12.94 -29.17 -6.19
C ILE A 138 13.03 -30.54 -6.86
N THR A 139 13.86 -31.43 -6.29
CA THR A 139 14.05 -32.78 -6.83
C THR A 139 12.76 -33.61 -6.76
N GLU A 140 12.70 -34.66 -7.57
CA GLU A 140 11.55 -35.56 -7.60
C GLU A 140 11.32 -36.25 -6.25
N GLU A 141 12.40 -36.54 -5.51
CA GLU A 141 12.35 -37.11 -4.17
C GLU A 141 11.66 -36.15 -3.19
N PHE A 142 12.05 -34.86 -3.17
CA PHE A 142 11.40 -33.87 -2.30
C PHE A 142 9.96 -33.59 -2.72
N ARG A 143 9.67 -33.55 -4.03
CA ARG A 143 8.31 -33.33 -4.54
C ARG A 143 7.37 -34.48 -4.17
N LYS A 144 7.87 -35.72 -4.15
CA LYS A 144 7.10 -36.87 -3.66
C LYS A 144 6.94 -36.87 -2.14
N ALA A 145 7.96 -36.45 -1.40
CA ALA A 145 7.94 -36.42 0.05
C ALA A 145 7.06 -35.30 0.62
N TRP A 146 6.88 -34.19 -0.12
CA TRP A 146 6.04 -33.05 0.29
C TRP A 146 5.31 -32.46 -0.96
N PRO A 147 4.18 -33.07 -1.37
CA PRO A 147 3.58 -32.86 -2.69
C PRO A 147 2.67 -31.62 -2.77
N TYR A 148 3.13 -30.49 -2.23
CA TYR A 148 2.41 -29.22 -2.30
C TYR A 148 2.96 -28.30 -3.39
N GLU A 149 2.09 -27.49 -4.00
CA GLU A 149 2.50 -26.40 -4.88
C GLU A 149 2.79 -25.14 -4.06
N PHE A 150 4.04 -24.67 -4.11
CA PHE A 150 4.50 -23.53 -3.36
C PHE A 150 5.37 -22.59 -4.20
N GLY A 151 5.51 -21.35 -3.73
CA GLY A 151 6.55 -20.43 -4.19
C GLY A 151 7.22 -19.75 -3.00
N LEU A 152 8.55 -19.73 -2.99
CA LEU A 152 9.34 -18.94 -2.04
C LEU A 152 10.01 -17.78 -2.77
N VAL A 153 10.03 -16.61 -2.12
CA VAL A 153 10.88 -15.49 -2.53
C VAL A 153 11.74 -15.10 -1.33
N TYR A 154 13.04 -15.33 -1.43
CA TYR A 154 14.02 -14.92 -0.43
C TYR A 154 14.72 -13.66 -0.91
N SER A 155 14.69 -12.61 -0.09
CA SER A 155 15.29 -11.32 -0.40
C SER A 155 16.50 -11.07 0.49
N VAL A 156 17.57 -10.51 -0.08
CA VAL A 156 18.77 -10.07 0.65
C VAL A 156 19.04 -8.60 0.30
N THR A 157 18.88 -7.71 1.27
CA THR A 157 19.11 -6.27 1.10
C THR A 157 20.39 -5.86 1.82
N LEU A 158 21.37 -5.41 1.04
CA LEU A 158 22.62 -4.85 1.55
C LEU A 158 22.51 -3.33 1.63
N SER A 159 22.85 -2.77 2.79
CA SER A 159 22.99 -1.34 3.05
C SER A 159 24.24 -1.07 3.92
N PRO A 160 24.70 0.19 4.08
CA PRO A 160 25.86 0.49 4.90
C PRO A 160 25.66 -0.03 6.31
N ASP A 161 26.62 -0.84 6.76
CA ASP A 161 26.60 -1.49 8.06
C ASP A 161 25.29 -2.24 8.37
N ASN A 162 24.61 -2.82 7.38
CA ASN A 162 23.36 -3.55 7.64
C ASN A 162 23.04 -4.59 6.56
N LEU A 163 22.56 -5.75 6.99
CA LEU A 163 22.05 -6.80 6.13
C LEU A 163 20.64 -7.20 6.58
N GLU A 164 19.67 -6.94 5.71
CA GLU A 164 18.29 -7.35 5.90
C GLU A 164 17.98 -8.55 5.01
N THR A 165 17.26 -9.53 5.56
CA THR A 165 16.80 -10.72 4.86
C THR A 165 15.30 -10.89 5.04
N SER A 166 14.58 -11.28 3.99
CA SER A 166 13.15 -11.55 4.09
C SER A 166 12.75 -12.80 3.32
N LEU A 167 11.75 -13.51 3.81
CA LEU A 167 11.22 -14.70 3.16
C LEU A 167 9.71 -14.59 2.99
N GLN A 168 9.26 -14.68 1.74
CA GLN A 168 7.85 -14.82 1.40
C GLN A 168 7.57 -16.27 1.02
N VAL A 169 6.49 -16.83 1.58
CA VAL A 169 5.97 -18.16 1.30
C VAL A 169 4.59 -18.00 0.66
N GLN A 170 4.38 -18.62 -0.50
CA GLN A 170 3.10 -18.62 -1.21
C GLN A 170 2.60 -20.07 -1.33
N ASN A 171 1.35 -20.30 -0.98
CA ASN A 171 0.66 -21.53 -1.32
C ASN A 171 -0.01 -21.37 -2.68
N LYS A 172 0.56 -22.00 -3.71
CA LYS A 172 0.05 -21.94 -5.08
C LYS A 172 -0.98 -23.03 -5.38
N GLY A 173 -1.08 -24.01 -4.49
CA GLY A 173 -2.05 -25.09 -4.56
C GLY A 173 -3.42 -24.73 -3.97
N SER A 174 -4.31 -25.71 -3.97
CA SER A 174 -5.65 -25.59 -3.37
C SER A 174 -5.76 -26.18 -1.96
N GLU A 175 -4.77 -26.96 -1.54
CA GLU A 175 -4.74 -27.60 -0.22
C GLU A 175 -3.91 -26.75 0.73
N SER A 176 -4.39 -26.55 1.96
CA SER A 176 -3.59 -25.91 2.99
C SER A 176 -2.36 -26.77 3.31
N PHE A 177 -1.25 -26.13 3.62
CA PHE A 177 -0.09 -26.82 4.17
C PHE A 177 0.46 -26.10 5.38
N ASP A 178 1.11 -26.90 6.22
CA ASP A 178 1.69 -26.48 7.47
C ASP A 178 3.22 -26.49 7.33
N PHE A 179 3.88 -25.45 7.81
CA PHE A 179 5.32 -25.32 7.69
C PHE A 179 5.96 -24.60 8.87
N HIS A 180 7.27 -24.78 9.01
CA HIS A 180 8.17 -23.98 9.82
C HIS A 180 9.12 -23.19 8.91
N VAL A 181 9.48 -21.99 9.36
CA VAL A 181 10.55 -21.17 8.75
C VAL A 181 11.55 -20.79 9.83
N LEU A 182 12.82 -20.81 9.45
CA LEU A 182 13.90 -20.27 10.28
C LEU A 182 15.07 -19.82 9.39
N LEU A 183 15.71 -18.70 9.77
CA LEU A 183 16.94 -18.21 9.16
C LEU A 183 18.10 -18.65 10.04
N HIS A 184 18.95 -19.53 9.52
CA HIS A 184 19.97 -20.20 10.32
C HIS A 184 21.25 -19.35 10.39
N ASN A 185 21.19 -18.15 10.96
CA ASN A 185 22.28 -17.16 10.89
C ASN A 185 23.55 -17.64 11.65
N TYR A 186 24.66 -17.83 10.94
CA TYR A 186 25.99 -18.15 11.51
C TYR A 186 26.81 -16.86 11.66
N PHE A 187 26.83 -16.27 12.85
CA PHE A 187 27.64 -15.07 13.11
C PHE A 187 29.08 -15.45 13.39
N LYS A 188 30.02 -14.74 12.77
CA LYS A 188 31.44 -14.86 13.05
C LYS A 188 31.78 -14.07 14.30
N VAL A 189 32.41 -14.73 15.26
CA VAL A 189 32.86 -14.10 16.51
C VAL A 189 34.35 -14.39 16.74
N PRO A 190 35.08 -13.51 17.44
CA PRO A 190 36.51 -13.75 17.71
C PRO A 190 36.75 -14.99 18.57
N ASP A 191 35.97 -15.17 19.63
CA ASP A 191 36.07 -16.28 20.58
C ASP A 191 34.72 -16.47 21.30
N VAL A 192 34.00 -17.54 20.98
CA VAL A 192 32.67 -17.85 21.50
C VAL A 192 32.63 -17.93 23.04
N SER A 193 33.75 -18.25 23.68
CA SER A 193 33.83 -18.34 25.15
C SER A 193 33.73 -16.97 25.84
N LYS A 194 33.93 -15.87 25.09
CA LYS A 194 33.80 -14.48 25.54
C LYS A 194 32.48 -13.84 25.09
N ILE A 195 31.66 -14.59 24.36
CA ILE A 195 30.40 -14.12 23.82
C ILE A 195 29.26 -14.45 24.77
N ALA A 196 28.33 -13.50 24.90
CA ALA A 196 27.02 -13.75 25.48
C ALA A 196 25.91 -13.32 24.53
N VAL A 197 24.76 -13.99 24.62
CA VAL A 197 23.52 -13.56 23.97
C VAL A 197 22.63 -12.90 25.02
N THR A 198 22.00 -11.78 24.69
CA THR A 198 21.15 -11.02 25.64
C THR A 198 19.72 -10.83 25.13
N ASN A 199 18.86 -10.26 25.98
CA ASN A 199 17.44 -10.00 25.71
C ASN A 199 16.59 -11.28 25.51
N LEU A 200 17.02 -12.38 26.12
CA LEU A 200 16.28 -13.64 26.21
C LEU A 200 15.98 -14.04 27.67
N GLN A 201 16.21 -13.12 28.62
CA GLN A 201 15.89 -13.31 30.03
C GLN A 201 14.37 -13.53 30.22
N ASP A 202 14.03 -14.39 31.17
CA ASP A 202 12.66 -14.76 31.56
C ASP A 202 11.87 -15.44 30.43
N LYS A 203 12.55 -15.91 29.38
CA LYS A 203 11.96 -16.70 28.30
C LYS A 203 12.06 -18.20 28.59
N VAL A 204 11.00 -18.91 28.21
CA VAL A 204 10.99 -20.38 28.17
C VAL A 204 11.81 -20.82 26.96
N TYR A 205 12.68 -21.82 27.12
CA TYR A 205 13.40 -22.44 26.03
C TYR A 205 13.39 -23.96 26.09
N ILE A 206 13.41 -24.59 24.91
CA ILE A 206 13.60 -26.03 24.75
C ILE A 206 15.09 -26.31 24.58
N ASP A 207 15.68 -27.05 25.51
CA ASP A 207 17.09 -27.45 25.47
C ASP A 207 17.24 -28.78 24.73
N LYS A 208 17.67 -28.75 23.46
CA LYS A 208 17.81 -29.99 22.68
C LYS A 208 18.99 -30.86 23.15
N VAL A 209 19.96 -30.30 23.87
CA VAL A 209 21.09 -31.04 24.44
C VAL A 209 20.66 -31.82 25.68
N ASP A 210 19.73 -31.27 26.47
CA ASP A 210 19.13 -31.94 27.63
C ASP A 210 17.77 -32.58 27.32
N ASN A 211 17.74 -33.47 26.32
CA ASN A 211 16.57 -34.27 25.94
C ASN A 211 15.29 -33.46 25.64
N LYS A 212 15.41 -32.25 25.07
CA LYS A 212 14.29 -31.35 24.76
C LYS A 212 13.47 -30.92 25.98
N LYS A 213 14.09 -30.83 27.16
CA LYS A 213 13.41 -30.28 28.34
C LYS A 213 13.13 -28.79 28.17
N GLU A 214 11.96 -28.37 28.60
CA GLU A 214 11.61 -26.96 28.76
C GLU A 214 12.22 -26.40 30.04
N LYS A 215 12.84 -25.23 29.94
CA LYS A 215 13.53 -24.52 31.02
C LYS A 215 13.24 -23.02 30.90
N ASN A 216 13.38 -22.30 32.01
CA ASN A 216 13.32 -20.83 32.01
C ASN A 216 14.74 -20.25 32.04
N GLU A 217 15.00 -19.26 31.19
CA GLU A 217 16.29 -18.56 31.20
C GLU A 217 16.28 -17.44 32.23
N THR A 218 17.00 -17.64 33.33
CA THR A 218 17.10 -16.65 34.41
C THR A 218 18.25 -15.67 34.21
N ASN A 219 19.19 -15.98 33.31
CA ASN A 219 20.36 -15.16 33.09
C ASN A 219 20.06 -14.03 32.11
N LYS A 220 20.51 -12.82 32.45
CA LYS A 220 20.45 -11.66 31.56
C LYS A 220 21.40 -11.79 30.37
N GLU A 221 22.55 -12.44 30.59
CA GLU A 221 23.59 -12.70 29.62
C GLU A 221 23.84 -14.20 29.53
N ILE A 222 23.63 -14.78 28.36
CA ILE A 222 23.71 -16.22 28.12
C ILE A 222 25.07 -16.53 27.51
N SER A 223 26.02 -16.92 28.37
CA SER A 223 27.35 -17.35 27.95
C SER A 223 27.31 -18.75 27.32
N ILE A 224 28.08 -18.93 26.25
CA ILE A 224 28.21 -20.22 25.56
C ILE A 224 29.44 -20.96 26.11
N THR A 225 29.22 -21.78 27.13
CA THR A 225 30.29 -22.50 27.86
C THR A 225 30.40 -23.99 27.50
N GLY A 226 29.55 -24.46 26.59
CA GLY A 226 29.47 -25.85 26.14
C GLY A 226 28.56 -25.99 24.92
N GLU A 227 28.29 -27.23 24.53
CA GLU A 227 27.32 -27.52 23.47
C GLU A 227 25.98 -26.88 23.80
N THR A 228 25.47 -26.08 22.86
CA THR A 228 24.25 -25.30 23.03
C THR A 228 23.35 -25.52 21.82
N ASP A 229 22.11 -25.92 22.06
CA ASP A 229 21.01 -25.94 21.08
C ASP A 229 19.73 -25.62 21.84
N ARG A 230 19.45 -24.32 22.00
CA ARG A 230 18.34 -23.81 22.82
C ARG A 230 17.36 -23.06 21.94
N VAL A 231 16.10 -23.50 21.91
CA VAL A 231 15.02 -22.86 21.16
C VAL A 231 14.19 -22.02 22.12
N TYR A 232 14.39 -20.71 22.13
CA TYR A 232 13.63 -19.77 22.95
C TYR A 232 12.27 -19.51 22.32
N LEU A 233 11.22 -19.59 23.14
CA LEU A 233 9.82 -19.49 22.76
C LEU A 233 9.25 -18.12 23.15
N ASP A 234 8.26 -17.65 22.40
CA ASP A 234 7.51 -16.40 22.68
C ASP A 234 8.43 -15.19 22.93
N VAL A 235 9.49 -15.10 22.13
CA VAL A 235 10.41 -13.97 22.12
C VAL A 235 9.73 -12.86 21.33
N ASP A 236 9.47 -11.73 21.99
CA ASP A 236 8.89 -10.55 21.35
C ASP A 236 9.70 -10.18 20.09
N PRO A 237 9.11 -10.22 18.89
CA PRO A 237 9.83 -9.88 17.66
C PRO A 237 10.36 -8.44 17.65
N THR A 238 9.66 -7.51 18.34
CA THR A 238 10.05 -6.09 18.40
C THR A 238 11.25 -5.82 19.31
N ALA A 239 11.56 -6.76 20.22
CA ALA A 239 12.72 -6.68 21.08
C ALA A 239 13.97 -7.21 20.34
N PRO A 240 15.06 -6.42 20.24
CA PRO A 240 16.29 -6.87 19.60
C PRO A 240 16.95 -7.98 20.43
N VAL A 241 17.52 -8.98 19.77
CA VAL A 241 18.46 -9.93 20.40
C VAL A 241 19.87 -9.48 20.05
N ALA A 242 20.76 -9.40 21.04
CA ALA A 242 22.13 -8.96 20.81
C ALA A 242 23.13 -10.05 21.15
N VAL A 243 24.16 -10.15 20.30
CA VAL A 243 25.38 -10.92 20.56
C VAL A 243 26.41 -9.93 21.06
N ILE A 244 26.89 -10.10 22.30
CA ILE A 244 27.79 -9.17 22.97
C ILE A 244 29.14 -9.82 23.27
N GLU A 245 30.21 -9.02 23.26
CA GLU A 245 31.54 -9.38 23.77
C GLU A 245 31.94 -8.35 24.83
N ASN A 246 32.26 -8.80 26.06
CA ASN A 246 32.65 -7.92 27.18
C ASN A 246 31.68 -6.75 27.44
N GLY A 247 30.37 -6.98 27.30
CA GLY A 247 29.33 -5.97 27.50
C GLY A 247 29.09 -5.03 26.31
N GLN A 248 29.86 -5.16 25.22
CA GLN A 248 29.66 -4.38 23.99
C GLN A 248 28.94 -5.24 22.93
N PRO A 249 27.87 -4.73 22.29
CA PRO A 249 27.19 -5.45 21.22
C PRO A 249 28.09 -5.57 20.00
N LEU A 250 28.24 -6.80 19.47
CA LEU A 250 28.84 -7.10 18.17
C LEU A 250 27.79 -7.14 17.06
N PHE A 251 26.66 -7.82 17.35
CA PHE A 251 25.53 -7.95 16.44
C PHE A 251 24.23 -7.63 17.16
N THR A 252 23.33 -6.93 16.47
CA THR A 252 21.94 -6.72 16.90
C THR A 252 21.01 -7.30 15.85
N ILE A 253 20.12 -8.19 16.27
CA ILE A 253 19.15 -8.89 15.42
C ILE A 253 17.75 -8.38 15.75
N THR A 254 17.11 -7.73 14.79
CA THR A 254 15.74 -7.23 14.87
C THR A 254 14.83 -8.00 13.92
N ARG A 255 13.61 -8.34 14.36
CA ARG A 255 12.78 -9.35 13.70
C ARG A 255 11.35 -8.81 13.49
N LYS A 256 10.67 -9.29 12.45
CA LYS A 256 9.22 -9.09 12.29
C LYS A 256 8.53 -10.45 12.18
N GLU A 257 7.52 -10.65 13.01
CA GLU A 257 6.69 -11.88 13.07
C GLU A 257 7.43 -13.19 13.46
N LEU A 258 8.78 -13.19 13.56
CA LEU A 258 9.57 -14.33 14.02
C LEU A 258 9.69 -14.36 15.55
N ASN A 259 8.80 -15.12 16.19
CA ASN A 259 8.61 -15.19 17.64
C ASN A 259 9.46 -16.25 18.36
N THR A 260 10.32 -16.97 17.64
CA THR A 260 11.28 -17.91 18.23
C THR A 260 12.71 -17.55 17.85
N VAL A 261 13.65 -17.85 18.74
CA VAL A 261 15.08 -17.64 18.51
C VAL A 261 15.82 -18.90 18.94
N THR A 262 16.57 -19.52 18.03
CA THR A 262 17.45 -20.64 18.39
C THR A 262 18.87 -20.15 18.59
N VAL A 263 19.48 -20.46 19.73
CA VAL A 263 20.91 -20.23 19.98
C VAL A 263 21.63 -21.56 19.85
N TRP A 264 22.62 -21.62 18.95
CA TRP A 264 23.33 -22.85 18.65
C TRP A 264 24.85 -22.69 18.57
N ASN A 265 25.57 -23.62 19.18
CA ASN A 265 27.00 -23.85 18.99
C ASN A 265 27.30 -25.36 19.18
N PRO A 266 27.99 -26.03 18.24
CA PRO A 266 28.19 -27.46 18.29
C PRO A 266 29.19 -27.91 19.37
N TRP A 267 30.06 -27.01 19.83
CA TRP A 267 31.19 -27.33 20.70
C TRP A 267 32.16 -28.38 20.12
N ALA A 268 33.22 -28.68 20.87
CA ALA A 268 34.35 -29.47 20.37
C ALA A 268 33.98 -30.87 19.85
N GLU A 269 33.12 -31.60 20.57
CA GLU A 269 32.85 -33.00 20.25
C GLU A 269 31.90 -33.17 19.05
N ASN A 270 30.91 -32.29 18.86
CA ASN A 270 30.08 -32.37 17.66
C ASN A 270 30.73 -31.70 16.46
N ALA A 271 31.60 -30.69 16.65
CA ALA A 271 32.42 -30.13 15.57
C ALA A 271 33.22 -31.23 14.86
N LYS A 272 33.91 -32.10 15.60
CA LYS A 272 34.69 -33.24 15.05
C LYS A 272 33.84 -34.28 14.31
N LYS A 273 32.56 -34.41 14.63
CA LYS A 273 31.65 -35.39 13.99
C LYS A 273 31.13 -34.90 12.63
N MET A 274 31.18 -33.60 12.37
CA MET A 274 30.70 -33.00 11.12
C MET A 274 31.82 -32.94 10.09
N SER A 275 31.70 -33.71 9.00
CA SER A 275 32.72 -33.76 7.95
C SER A 275 32.87 -32.46 7.16
N ASP A 276 31.84 -31.59 7.17
CA ASP A 276 31.86 -30.24 6.58
C ASP A 276 32.16 -29.12 7.59
N PHE A 277 32.69 -29.47 8.76
CA PHE A 277 33.00 -28.50 9.81
C PHE A 277 34.45 -28.68 10.29
N GLY A 278 35.18 -27.59 10.50
CA GLY A 278 36.52 -27.64 11.07
C GLY A 278 36.49 -27.92 12.58
N ASP A 279 37.35 -28.82 13.04
CA ASP A 279 37.32 -29.38 14.40
C ASP A 279 37.37 -28.30 15.51
N GLU A 280 38.06 -27.19 15.25
CA GLU A 280 38.25 -26.07 16.19
C GLU A 280 37.44 -24.82 15.81
N GLU A 281 36.69 -24.86 14.71
CA GLU A 281 35.99 -23.67 14.18
C GLU A 281 34.77 -23.26 15.01
N TYR A 282 34.29 -24.14 15.88
CA TYR A 282 33.19 -23.84 16.81
C TYR A 282 33.53 -22.67 17.74
N LYS A 283 34.82 -22.40 17.95
CA LYS A 283 35.31 -21.27 18.76
C LYS A 283 35.05 -19.92 18.09
N GLY A 284 34.94 -19.89 16.76
CA GLY A 284 34.83 -18.65 15.99
C GLY A 284 33.40 -18.31 15.55
N MET A 285 32.39 -18.97 16.13
CA MET A 285 31.01 -18.80 15.67
C MET A 285 29.96 -18.95 16.77
N VAL A 286 28.83 -18.30 16.56
CA VAL A 286 27.58 -18.54 17.30
C VAL A 286 26.42 -18.42 16.32
N CYS A 287 25.45 -19.32 16.42
CA CYS A 287 24.20 -19.18 15.69
C CYS A 287 23.15 -18.51 16.56
N VAL A 288 22.49 -17.50 16.01
CA VAL A 288 21.31 -16.85 16.58
C VAL A 288 20.26 -16.80 15.49
N GLU A 289 19.31 -17.73 15.55
CA GLU A 289 18.48 -18.12 14.42
C GLU A 289 17.03 -17.72 14.67
N PRO A 290 16.55 -16.62 14.06
CA PRO A 290 15.16 -16.23 14.18
C PRO A 290 14.26 -17.15 13.35
N GLY A 291 13.12 -17.53 13.93
CA GLY A 291 12.20 -18.48 13.31
C GLY A 291 10.75 -18.36 13.76
N ALA A 292 9.90 -19.09 13.06
CA ALA A 292 8.54 -19.44 13.44
C ALA A 292 8.47 -20.98 13.53
N VAL A 293 8.94 -21.53 14.66
CA VAL A 293 9.12 -22.99 14.84
C VAL A 293 8.44 -23.57 16.08
N LYS A 294 7.79 -22.74 16.91
CA LYS A 294 7.03 -23.18 18.10
C LYS A 294 5.78 -23.95 17.69
N SER A 295 5.04 -23.40 16.74
CA SER A 295 3.82 -23.97 16.18
C SER A 295 3.92 -23.98 14.67
N TRP A 296 3.20 -24.91 14.04
CA TRP A 296 3.08 -24.96 12.59
C TRP A 296 2.35 -23.73 12.07
N SER A 297 2.98 -23.01 11.14
CA SER A 297 2.31 -21.97 10.37
C SER A 297 1.45 -22.64 9.32
N VAL A 298 0.13 -22.43 9.39
CA VAL A 298 -0.86 -22.95 8.43
C VAL A 298 -1.06 -21.93 7.32
N LEU A 299 -0.88 -22.33 6.06
CA LEU A 299 -1.12 -21.48 4.90
C LEU A 299 -2.17 -22.09 3.98
N GLU A 300 -3.31 -21.41 3.86
CA GLU A 300 -4.43 -21.81 3.01
C GLU A 300 -4.08 -21.69 1.51
N GLY A 301 -4.75 -22.48 0.68
CA GLY A 301 -4.52 -22.46 -0.76
C GLY A 301 -4.80 -21.09 -1.39
N GLY A 302 -3.81 -20.52 -2.05
CA GLY A 302 -3.87 -19.19 -2.68
C GLY A 302 -3.41 -18.02 -1.79
N ASP A 303 -3.11 -18.26 -0.51
CA ASP A 303 -2.62 -17.24 0.41
C ASP A 303 -1.08 -17.11 0.37
N ALA A 304 -0.58 -16.03 0.97
CA ALA A 304 0.85 -15.74 1.12
C ALA A 304 1.17 -15.32 2.56
N TRP A 305 2.39 -15.60 2.99
CA TRP A 305 2.95 -15.30 4.30
C TRP A 305 4.35 -14.69 4.13
N GLU A 306 4.73 -13.70 4.93
CA GLU A 306 6.01 -12.98 4.80
C GLU A 306 6.65 -12.73 6.17
N VAL A 307 7.98 -12.87 6.25
CA VAL A 307 8.78 -12.54 7.43
C VAL A 307 10.04 -11.80 7.05
N GLU A 308 10.53 -10.98 7.99
CA GLU A 308 11.74 -10.17 7.83
C GLU A 308 12.65 -10.32 9.07
N ASP A 309 13.97 -10.37 8.83
CA ASP A 309 15.04 -10.33 9.83
C ASP A 309 16.11 -9.33 9.38
N GLU A 310 16.53 -8.46 10.29
CA GLU A 310 17.52 -7.41 10.05
C GLU A 310 18.68 -7.56 11.03
N GLY A 311 19.88 -7.76 10.48
CA GLY A 311 21.12 -7.90 11.22
C GLY A 311 22.00 -6.67 11.06
N LEU A 312 22.30 -6.01 12.17
CA LEU A 312 23.18 -4.84 12.25
C LEU A 312 24.48 -5.20 12.98
N PRO A 313 25.67 -5.03 12.37
CA PRO A 313 26.94 -5.01 13.08
C PRO A 313 27.12 -3.64 13.74
N THR A 314 27.84 -3.60 14.85
CA THR A 314 28.24 -2.32 15.46
C THR A 314 29.56 -1.84 14.85
N PRO A 315 29.73 -0.53 14.60
CA PRO A 315 31.01 -0.01 14.15
C PRO A 315 32.08 -0.27 15.21
N PRO A 316 33.32 -0.65 14.83
CA PRO A 316 34.40 -0.80 15.78
C PRO A 316 34.62 0.52 16.52
N LEU A 317 34.73 0.46 17.85
CA LEU A 317 35.18 1.59 18.65
C LEU A 317 36.50 2.11 18.05
N LEU A 318 36.56 3.41 17.78
CA LEU A 318 37.74 4.12 17.29
C LEU A 318 38.99 3.59 18.00
N GLU A 319 39.98 3.17 17.21
CA GLU A 319 41.32 2.87 17.69
C GLU A 319 41.77 4.03 18.58
N VAL A 320 42.10 3.72 19.82
CA VAL A 320 42.79 4.63 20.72
C VAL A 320 44.12 4.96 20.05
N GLU A 321 44.23 6.15 19.47
CA GLU A 321 45.51 6.69 19.04
C GLU A 321 46.42 6.73 20.26
N ASN A 322 47.50 5.95 20.20
CA ASN A 322 48.60 6.03 21.14
C ASN A 322 49.22 7.43 21.01
N GLU A 323 49.00 8.30 21.99
CA GLU A 323 49.76 9.54 22.11
C GLU A 323 51.20 9.20 22.48
N GLU A 324 52.07 9.35 21.50
CA GLU A 324 53.51 9.29 21.61
C GLU A 324 54.00 10.51 22.40
N TYR A 325 54.75 10.25 23.46
CA TYR A 325 55.50 11.23 24.24
C TYR A 325 56.43 12.02 23.33
N ASP A 326 56.33 13.36 23.35
CA ASP A 326 57.53 14.17 23.16
C ASP A 326 57.54 15.44 24.00
N GLN A 327 58.67 15.60 24.68
CA GLN A 327 58.98 16.62 25.67
C GLN A 327 59.31 17.95 25.00
N VAL A 328 58.73 19.07 25.47
CA VAL A 328 59.46 20.34 25.66
C VAL A 328 58.90 21.11 26.86
N VAL A 329 59.82 21.42 27.77
CA VAL A 329 59.70 22.20 29.03
C VAL A 329 60.44 23.53 28.77
N PRO A 330 60.27 24.61 29.56
CA PRO A 330 59.09 25.41 29.94
C PRO A 330 59.31 26.90 29.55
N ASP A 331 58.41 27.82 29.91
CA ASP A 331 58.79 28.96 30.79
C ASP A 331 57.64 29.91 31.11
N ASN A 332 57.55 30.18 32.42
CA ASN A 332 57.26 31.46 33.09
C ASN A 332 55.81 31.97 33.32
N LEU A 333 55.50 32.01 34.63
CA LEU A 333 55.05 33.18 35.43
C LEU A 333 53.62 33.70 35.14
N ASP A 334 52.73 34.00 36.11
CA ASP A 334 52.81 34.16 37.56
C ASP A 334 51.36 34.37 38.10
N ASN A 335 51.17 34.01 39.38
CA ASN A 335 50.24 34.54 40.39
C ASN A 335 48.70 34.66 40.18
N GLY A 336 47.96 34.04 41.12
CA GLY A 336 47.13 34.86 42.04
C GLY A 336 45.64 34.52 42.24
N THR A 337 45.36 33.66 43.23
CA THR A 337 44.36 33.81 44.33
C THR A 337 42.82 33.94 44.08
N ASP A 338 42.10 32.93 44.59
CA ASP A 338 41.03 32.91 45.61
C ASP A 338 39.85 33.93 45.64
N ASN A 339 38.60 33.44 45.74
CA ASN A 339 37.82 33.40 47.01
C ASN A 339 36.30 33.06 46.92
N ASN A 340 35.83 32.39 48.00
CA ASN A 340 34.48 32.30 48.64
C ASN A 340 33.40 31.35 48.08
N ALA A 341 32.92 30.28 48.75
CA ALA A 341 32.34 30.05 50.11
C ALA A 341 30.89 30.56 50.25
N LEU A 342 29.88 29.95 50.91
CA LEU A 342 29.58 28.64 51.53
C LEU A 342 28.04 28.63 51.81
N GLY A 343 27.45 27.45 52.07
CA GLY A 343 26.00 27.15 52.11
C GLY A 343 25.12 27.77 53.21
N GLN A 344 23.81 27.45 53.17
CA GLN A 344 22.95 27.38 54.37
C GLN A 344 21.66 26.56 54.16
N ASN A 345 21.18 26.04 55.30
CA ASN A 345 20.29 24.89 55.55
C ASN A 345 18.78 25.20 55.71
N SER A 346 18.05 24.09 55.74
CA SER A 346 16.65 23.73 56.08
C SER A 346 16.04 24.13 57.44
N ASN A 347 14.69 24.21 57.54
CA ASN A 347 13.78 23.40 58.41
C ASN A 347 12.43 24.07 58.76
N GLY A 348 11.37 23.27 58.94
CA GLY A 348 10.13 23.64 59.68
C GLY A 348 9.01 22.59 59.67
N LEU A 349 8.62 22.10 60.85
CA LEU A 349 7.75 20.95 61.18
C LEU A 349 6.25 21.29 61.49
N ILE A 350 5.37 20.33 61.18
CA ILE A 350 4.22 19.69 61.92
C ILE A 350 3.11 20.52 62.63
N LEU A 351 1.82 20.13 62.45
CA LEU A 351 0.83 19.74 63.50
C LEU A 351 -0.50 19.10 62.97
N ASN A 352 -1.14 18.32 63.85
CA ASN A 352 -2.10 17.19 63.73
C ASN A 352 -3.58 17.47 63.34
N GLY A 353 -4.31 16.38 63.01
CA GLY A 353 -5.77 16.23 63.17
C GLY A 353 -6.31 14.83 62.81
N ASP A 354 -7.00 14.17 63.76
CA ASP A 354 -7.40 12.76 63.84
C ASP A 354 -8.68 12.30 63.07
N ASN A 355 -8.81 10.97 62.99
CA ASN A 355 -10.00 10.08 63.05
C ASN A 355 -10.69 9.48 61.80
N ASP A 356 -10.56 8.15 61.73
CA ASP A 356 -11.56 7.09 61.50
C ASP A 356 -12.50 7.12 60.26
N ASN A 357 -12.31 6.14 59.35
CA ASN A 357 -13.21 4.97 59.29
C ASN A 357 -12.82 3.95 58.18
N ASN A 358 -12.97 2.68 58.54
CA ASN A 358 -12.98 1.46 57.73
C ASN A 358 -13.70 1.56 56.38
N ASN A 359 -13.09 1.01 55.33
CA ASN A 359 -13.53 -0.27 54.74
C ASN A 359 -12.63 -0.64 53.55
N GLY A 360 -12.11 -1.87 53.58
CA GLY A 360 -11.36 -2.44 52.47
C GLY A 360 -12.24 -2.80 51.29
N THR A 361 -11.71 -2.58 50.10
CA THR A 361 -11.88 -3.43 48.91
C THR A 361 -10.62 -3.25 48.07
N GLY A 362 -9.96 -4.35 47.74
CA GLY A 362 -8.75 -4.35 46.93
C GLY A 362 -9.00 -3.68 45.57
N THR A 363 -8.15 -2.73 45.23
CA THR A 363 -8.03 -2.21 43.88
C THR A 363 -6.88 -2.95 43.22
N GLY A 364 -7.20 -3.76 42.21
CA GLY A 364 -6.21 -4.32 41.29
C GLY A 364 -5.39 -3.21 40.62
N PRO A 365 -4.27 -3.55 39.96
CA PRO A 365 -3.47 -2.56 39.26
C PRO A 365 -4.34 -1.84 38.22
N ASP A 366 -4.28 -0.51 38.21
CA ASP A 366 -4.94 0.33 37.21
C ASP A 366 -4.57 -0.17 35.80
N PRO A 367 -5.52 -0.20 34.84
CA PRO A 367 -5.20 -0.58 33.48
C PRO A 367 -4.21 0.43 32.90
N GLU A 368 -3.06 -0.08 32.43
CA GLU A 368 -2.08 0.73 31.72
C GLU A 368 -2.74 1.45 30.54
N PRO A 369 -2.40 2.73 30.30
CA PRO A 369 -2.99 3.48 29.19
C PRO A 369 -2.53 2.87 27.86
N GLU A 370 -3.47 2.40 27.04
CA GLU A 370 -3.23 1.99 25.65
C GLU A 370 -2.40 3.06 24.91
N GLU A 371 -1.14 2.74 24.59
CA GLU A 371 -0.30 3.59 23.75
C GLU A 371 -0.90 3.67 22.34
N LYS A 372 -1.41 4.86 22.00
CA LYS A 372 -1.87 5.16 20.64
C LYS A 372 -0.68 5.14 19.69
N GLU A 373 -0.71 4.20 18.74
CA GLU A 373 0.22 4.11 17.61
C GLU A 373 0.49 5.50 16.99
N LYS A 374 1.77 5.84 16.86
CA LYS A 374 2.20 7.12 16.28
C LYS A 374 1.85 7.14 14.78
N PRO A 375 1.17 8.18 14.27
CA PRO A 375 0.81 8.25 12.86
C PRO A 375 2.06 8.31 11.96
N ILE A 376 2.13 7.39 10.99
CA ILE A 376 3.25 7.21 10.05
C ILE A 376 3.54 8.51 9.29
N SER A 377 4.81 8.90 9.25
CA SER A 377 5.27 10.12 8.58
C SER A 377 5.39 9.91 7.06
N TRP A 378 5.14 10.96 6.29
CA TRP A 378 5.21 10.98 4.81
C TRP A 378 6.57 10.53 4.25
N SER A 379 7.63 10.63 5.04
CA SER A 379 8.97 10.17 4.67
C SER A 379 9.02 8.64 4.46
N GLN A 380 8.14 7.88 5.11
CA GLN A 380 8.16 6.42 5.18
C GLN A 380 7.25 5.73 4.15
N LEU A 381 6.49 6.48 3.34
CA LEU A 381 5.63 5.89 2.31
C LEU A 381 6.47 5.28 1.16
N PRO A 382 6.25 4.00 0.81
CA PRO A 382 6.97 3.35 -0.27
C PRO A 382 6.59 3.92 -1.65
N LYS A 383 7.53 3.87 -2.60
CA LYS A 383 7.30 4.10 -4.05
C LYS A 383 6.55 5.42 -4.40
N LYS A 384 6.92 6.55 -3.76
CA LYS A 384 6.28 7.88 -3.91
C LYS A 384 6.08 8.34 -5.36
N THR A 385 7.03 8.04 -6.24
CA THR A 385 6.95 8.39 -7.67
C THR A 385 5.85 7.60 -8.39
N GLN A 386 5.69 6.32 -8.06
CA GLN A 386 4.63 5.48 -8.64
C GLN A 386 3.25 5.96 -8.18
N LEU A 387 3.13 6.37 -6.92
CA LEU A 387 1.93 7.01 -6.38
C LEU A 387 1.62 8.33 -7.07
N LEU A 388 2.64 9.17 -7.30
CA LEU A 388 2.48 10.43 -8.01
C LEU A 388 1.98 10.21 -9.45
N ILE A 389 2.54 9.24 -10.18
CA ILE A 389 2.11 8.88 -11.54
C ILE A 389 0.65 8.41 -11.54
N LEU A 390 0.28 7.53 -10.60
CA LEU A 390 -1.09 7.04 -10.47
C LEU A 390 -2.07 8.15 -10.11
N VAL A 391 -1.65 9.12 -9.29
CA VAL A 391 -2.46 10.30 -8.97
C VAL A 391 -2.67 11.17 -10.21
N LEU A 392 -1.62 11.46 -10.96
CA LEU A 392 -1.73 12.24 -12.20
C LEU A 392 -2.64 11.54 -13.21
N ALA A 393 -2.48 10.22 -13.38
CA ALA A 393 -3.38 9.41 -14.20
C ALA A 393 -4.82 9.48 -13.68
N ARG A 394 -5.02 9.40 -12.36
CA ARG A 394 -6.34 9.44 -11.72
C ARG A 394 -7.02 10.79 -11.83
N LEU A 395 -6.26 11.88 -11.79
CA LEU A 395 -6.78 13.26 -11.93
C LEU A 395 -7.29 13.53 -13.35
N SER A 396 -6.69 12.91 -14.38
CA SER A 396 -7.05 13.15 -15.78
C SER A 396 -8.52 12.80 -16.11
N GLU A 397 -9.05 11.73 -15.52
CA GLU A 397 -10.40 11.21 -15.82
C GLU A 397 -11.53 12.12 -15.32
N PRO A 398 -11.57 12.48 -14.02
CA PRO A 398 -12.56 13.44 -13.53
C PRO A 398 -12.45 14.80 -14.21
N LEU A 399 -11.23 15.26 -14.52
CA LEU A 399 -11.01 16.54 -15.21
C LEU A 399 -11.62 16.54 -16.61
N THR A 400 -11.36 15.50 -17.42
CA THR A 400 -11.93 15.39 -18.77
C THR A 400 -13.45 15.25 -18.75
N GLN A 401 -14.00 14.42 -17.84
CA GLN A 401 -15.45 14.26 -17.71
C GLN A 401 -16.15 15.54 -17.28
N THR A 402 -15.58 16.26 -16.31
CA THR A 402 -16.19 17.47 -15.76
C THR A 402 -16.05 18.65 -16.72
N SER A 403 -14.92 18.76 -17.42
CA SER A 403 -14.71 19.75 -18.49
C SER A 403 -15.80 19.63 -19.58
N LEU A 404 -16.05 18.40 -20.05
CA LEU A 404 -17.02 18.11 -21.10
C LEU A 404 -18.43 18.60 -20.75
N GLN A 405 -18.83 18.49 -19.48
CA GLN A 405 -20.15 18.91 -19.01
C GLN A 405 -20.39 20.42 -19.19
N ALA A 406 -19.35 21.26 -19.15
CA ALA A 406 -19.50 22.70 -19.22
C ALA A 406 -19.97 23.20 -20.59
N TYR A 407 -19.63 22.49 -21.68
CA TYR A 407 -19.93 22.89 -23.06
C TYR A 407 -20.81 21.91 -23.83
N LEU A 408 -21.12 20.72 -23.27
CA LEU A 408 -21.84 19.66 -23.98
C LEU A 408 -23.16 20.13 -24.61
N PHE A 409 -23.99 20.88 -23.89
CA PHE A 409 -25.28 21.34 -24.41
C PHE A 409 -25.12 22.20 -25.67
N TYR A 410 -24.24 23.21 -25.62
CA TYR A 410 -23.98 24.10 -26.75
C TYR A 410 -23.30 23.40 -27.91
N GLN A 411 -22.40 22.45 -27.63
CA GLN A 411 -21.77 21.62 -28.65
C GLN A 411 -22.78 20.74 -29.39
N LEU A 412 -23.75 20.15 -28.68
CA LEU A 412 -24.80 19.37 -29.31
C LEU A 412 -25.76 20.25 -30.12
N LYS A 413 -26.08 21.44 -29.60
CA LYS A 413 -26.88 22.44 -30.34
C LYS A 413 -26.17 22.94 -31.60
N SER A 414 -24.84 23.00 -31.62
CA SER A 414 -24.09 23.45 -32.81
C SER A 414 -24.05 22.41 -33.92
N PHE A 415 -24.22 21.11 -33.61
CA PHE A 415 -24.34 20.06 -34.63
C PHE A 415 -25.62 20.19 -35.45
N ASP A 416 -26.72 20.58 -34.81
CA ASP A 416 -27.98 20.86 -35.49
C ASP A 416 -28.77 21.94 -34.74
N PRO A 417 -28.65 23.21 -35.16
CA PRO A 417 -29.34 24.32 -34.54
C PRO A 417 -30.87 24.25 -34.67
N SER A 418 -31.39 23.46 -35.62
CA SER A 418 -32.84 23.34 -35.88
C SER A 418 -33.56 22.48 -34.83
N LEU A 419 -32.82 21.66 -34.08
CA LEU A 419 -33.40 20.78 -33.07
C LEU A 419 -33.96 21.59 -31.88
N PRO A 420 -35.13 21.21 -31.35
CA PRO A 420 -35.65 21.82 -30.14
C PRO A 420 -34.77 21.47 -28.93
N ASP A 421 -34.76 22.32 -27.91
CA ASP A 421 -33.91 22.13 -26.74
C ASP A 421 -34.23 20.82 -25.99
N SER A 422 -35.48 20.36 -26.06
CA SER A 422 -35.88 19.04 -25.56
C SER A 422 -35.15 17.89 -26.27
N ALA A 423 -34.88 18.00 -27.57
CA ALA A 423 -34.12 17.01 -28.33
C ALA A 423 -32.63 17.07 -27.99
N ILE A 424 -32.07 18.27 -27.80
CA ILE A 424 -30.69 18.46 -27.35
C ILE A 424 -30.48 17.88 -25.95
N SER A 425 -31.41 18.12 -25.02
CA SER A 425 -31.37 17.51 -23.68
C SER A 425 -31.42 15.98 -23.72
N ARG A 426 -32.24 15.41 -24.62
CA ARG A 426 -32.26 13.96 -24.84
C ARG A 426 -30.92 13.45 -25.37
N GLN A 427 -30.36 14.12 -26.36
CA GLN A 427 -29.04 13.78 -26.93
C GLN A 427 -27.93 13.85 -25.87
N ALA A 428 -27.96 14.86 -25.00
CA ALA A 428 -26.99 15.01 -23.91
C ALA A 428 -27.06 13.85 -22.91
N GLY A 429 -28.27 13.42 -22.52
CA GLY A 429 -28.46 12.26 -21.64
C GLY A 429 -27.96 10.95 -22.27
N ILE A 430 -28.27 10.72 -23.56
CA ILE A 430 -27.77 9.56 -24.31
C ILE A 430 -26.23 9.58 -24.38
N PHE A 431 -25.65 10.75 -24.69
CA PHE A 431 -24.20 10.92 -24.81
C PHE A 431 -23.46 10.70 -23.49
N GLN A 432 -24.02 11.15 -22.36
CA GLN A 432 -23.44 10.92 -21.05
C GLN A 432 -23.57 9.45 -20.62
N GLY A 433 -24.70 8.81 -20.91
CA GLY A 433 -24.93 7.39 -20.61
C GLY A 433 -24.13 6.42 -21.49
N SER A 434 -23.80 6.78 -22.74
CA SER A 434 -23.15 5.86 -23.68
C SER A 434 -21.72 5.49 -23.28
N PHE A 435 -20.96 6.43 -22.69
CA PHE A 435 -19.60 6.15 -22.18
C PHE A 435 -19.63 5.13 -21.04
N THR A 436 -20.50 5.34 -20.05
CA THR A 436 -20.60 4.45 -18.89
C THR A 436 -21.20 3.10 -19.29
N ALA A 437 -22.14 3.07 -20.25
CA ALA A 437 -22.66 1.83 -20.83
C ALA A 437 -21.55 0.99 -21.47
N ALA A 438 -20.74 1.62 -22.31
CA ALA A 438 -19.61 0.97 -22.99
C ALA A 438 -18.57 0.47 -21.99
N GLN A 439 -18.19 1.28 -21.00
CA GLN A 439 -17.28 0.89 -19.92
C GLN A 439 -17.84 -0.27 -19.08
N PHE A 440 -19.13 -0.26 -18.78
CA PHE A 440 -19.78 -1.35 -18.03
C PHE A 440 -19.65 -2.69 -18.77
N LEU A 441 -19.91 -2.70 -20.08
CA LEU A 441 -19.83 -3.91 -20.92
C LEU A 441 -18.42 -4.51 -21.00
N THR A 442 -17.37 -3.68 -20.98
CA THR A 442 -15.99 -4.14 -21.13
C THR A 442 -15.22 -4.26 -19.80
N SER A 443 -15.75 -3.72 -18.70
CA SER A 443 -15.07 -3.66 -17.39
C SER A 443 -14.53 -5.02 -16.90
N VAL A 444 -15.32 -6.09 -17.02
CA VAL A 444 -14.92 -7.45 -16.60
C VAL A 444 -13.77 -8.00 -17.46
N TRP A 445 -13.79 -7.70 -18.76
CA TRP A 445 -12.75 -8.14 -19.70
C TRP A 445 -11.42 -7.45 -19.41
N TRP A 446 -11.46 -6.15 -19.16
CA TRP A 446 -10.27 -5.38 -18.78
C TRP A 446 -9.72 -5.78 -17.41
N GLY A 447 -10.56 -6.15 -16.45
CA GLY A 447 -10.12 -6.71 -15.17
C GLY A 447 -9.31 -8.00 -15.39
N ARG A 448 -9.86 -8.97 -16.14
CA ARG A 448 -9.15 -10.22 -16.46
C ARG A 448 -7.87 -9.99 -17.27
N ALA A 449 -7.87 -9.03 -18.19
CA ALA A 449 -6.68 -8.65 -18.93
C ALA A 449 -5.62 -8.03 -18.00
N ALA A 450 -6.02 -7.19 -17.05
CA ALA A 450 -5.11 -6.55 -16.11
C ALA A 450 -4.41 -7.57 -15.19
N ASP A 451 -5.09 -8.66 -14.85
CA ASP A 451 -4.56 -9.75 -14.03
C ASP A 451 -3.85 -10.85 -14.86
N SER A 452 -3.87 -10.75 -16.20
CA SER A 452 -3.16 -11.69 -17.07
C SER A 452 -1.66 -11.39 -17.12
N HIS A 453 -0.84 -12.44 -17.03
CA HIS A 453 0.62 -12.36 -17.15
C HIS A 453 1.10 -11.81 -18.52
N TRP A 454 0.29 -11.94 -19.57
CA TRP A 454 0.63 -11.43 -20.90
C TRP A 454 0.38 -9.94 -21.09
N VAL A 455 -0.63 -9.38 -20.40
CA VAL A 455 -1.08 -8.00 -20.61
C VAL A 455 -0.65 -7.11 -19.44
N GLY A 456 -1.01 -7.49 -18.22
CA GLY A 456 -0.66 -6.77 -17.01
C GLY A 456 -1.32 -5.39 -16.86
N ARG A 457 -1.34 -4.90 -15.62
CA ARG A 457 -2.07 -3.68 -15.22
C ARG A 457 -1.58 -2.39 -15.90
N LYS A 458 -0.26 -2.26 -16.10
CA LYS A 458 0.34 -1.08 -16.78
C LYS A 458 -0.17 -0.92 -18.20
N ARG A 459 -0.26 -2.01 -18.99
CA ARG A 459 -0.72 -1.94 -20.38
C ARG A 459 -2.20 -1.63 -20.45
N VAL A 460 -3.02 -2.24 -19.58
CA VAL A 460 -4.46 -1.91 -19.50
C VAL A 460 -4.68 -0.43 -19.16
N LEU A 461 -3.91 0.11 -18.19
CA LEU A 461 -3.97 1.53 -17.83
C LEU A 461 -3.59 2.44 -19.01
N LEU A 462 -2.54 2.11 -19.75
CA LEU A 462 -2.12 2.86 -20.94
C LEU A 462 -3.18 2.84 -22.04
N VAL A 463 -3.78 1.67 -22.30
CA VAL A 463 -4.87 1.54 -23.30
C VAL A 463 -6.07 2.39 -22.91
N GLY A 464 -6.46 2.41 -21.63
CA GLY A 464 -7.60 3.22 -21.20
C GLY A 464 -7.33 4.72 -21.20
N LEU A 465 -6.13 5.16 -20.83
CA LEU A 465 -5.72 6.57 -20.97
C LEU A 465 -5.67 7.00 -22.44
N PHE A 466 -5.14 6.15 -23.32
CA PHE A 466 -5.10 6.40 -24.77
C PHE A 466 -6.50 6.42 -25.38
N GLY A 467 -7.40 5.52 -24.96
CA GLY A 467 -8.81 5.54 -25.36
C GLY A 467 -9.52 6.81 -24.93
N THR A 468 -9.21 7.34 -23.74
CA THR A 468 -9.72 8.62 -23.26
C THR A 468 -9.21 9.78 -24.12
N LEU A 469 -7.94 9.77 -24.49
CA LEU A 469 -7.35 10.75 -25.41
C LEU A 469 -8.07 10.74 -26.77
N ILE A 470 -8.21 9.56 -27.39
CA ILE A 470 -8.93 9.40 -28.67
C ILE A 470 -10.36 9.91 -28.55
N SER A 471 -11.04 9.59 -27.46
CA SER A 471 -12.42 10.03 -27.22
C SER A 471 -12.52 11.56 -27.14
N CYS A 472 -11.64 12.21 -26.39
CA CYS A 472 -11.61 13.67 -26.25
C CYS A 472 -11.29 14.37 -27.57
N VAL A 473 -10.25 13.91 -28.28
CA VAL A 473 -9.86 14.47 -29.59
C VAL A 473 -10.97 14.25 -30.62
N GLY A 474 -11.48 13.03 -30.72
CA GLY A 474 -12.56 12.68 -31.64
C GLY A 474 -13.84 13.44 -31.37
N PHE A 475 -14.21 13.65 -30.11
CA PHE A 475 -15.34 14.51 -29.74
C PHE A 475 -15.10 15.97 -30.15
N GLY A 476 -13.91 16.52 -29.89
CA GLY A 476 -13.57 17.89 -30.25
C GLY A 476 -13.64 18.19 -31.76
N PHE A 477 -13.33 17.21 -32.61
CA PHE A 477 -13.42 17.34 -34.08
C PHE A 477 -14.75 16.85 -34.66
N SER A 478 -15.65 16.30 -33.84
CA SER A 478 -16.94 15.82 -34.33
C SER A 478 -17.78 16.98 -34.86
N ARG A 479 -18.46 16.76 -35.99
CA ARG A 479 -19.42 17.71 -36.59
C ARG A 479 -20.85 17.18 -36.61
N SER A 480 -21.08 16.02 -36.03
CA SER A 480 -22.39 15.38 -35.96
C SER A 480 -22.52 14.61 -34.65
N PHE A 481 -23.76 14.44 -34.20
CA PHE A 481 -24.08 13.69 -32.98
C PHE A 481 -23.62 12.23 -33.06
N THR A 482 -23.78 11.60 -34.24
CA THR A 482 -23.37 10.21 -34.46
C THR A 482 -21.86 10.03 -34.31
N ALA A 483 -21.05 10.90 -34.93
CA ALA A 483 -19.60 10.85 -34.79
C ALA A 483 -19.17 11.04 -33.33
N ALA A 484 -19.77 12.02 -32.64
CA ALA A 484 -19.51 12.28 -31.24
C ALA A 484 -19.81 11.06 -30.36
N ILE A 485 -20.95 10.38 -30.58
CA ILE A 485 -21.31 9.16 -29.86
C ILE A 485 -20.33 8.02 -30.12
N ILE A 486 -19.87 7.83 -31.36
CA ILE A 486 -18.93 6.76 -31.71
C ILE A 486 -17.62 6.94 -30.92
N PHE A 487 -17.05 8.14 -30.93
CA PHE A 487 -15.84 8.43 -30.16
C PHE A 487 -16.07 8.33 -28.65
N ARG A 488 -17.28 8.62 -28.18
CA ARG A 488 -17.66 8.48 -26.77
C ARG A 488 -17.75 7.03 -26.33
N ILE A 489 -18.37 6.18 -27.16
CA ILE A 489 -18.46 4.73 -26.94
C ILE A 489 -17.07 4.10 -27.00
N LEU A 490 -16.25 4.45 -28.01
CA LEU A 490 -14.88 3.94 -28.14
C LEU A 490 -14.05 4.26 -26.89
N GLY A 491 -14.14 5.50 -26.37
CA GLY A 491 -13.51 5.89 -25.13
C GLY A 491 -13.95 5.05 -23.93
N GLY A 492 -15.24 4.76 -23.83
CA GLY A 492 -15.78 3.89 -22.77
C GLY A 492 -15.34 2.43 -22.90
N LEU A 493 -15.37 1.88 -24.12
CA LEU A 493 -14.97 0.50 -24.41
C LEU A 493 -13.51 0.25 -24.02
N MET A 494 -12.63 1.22 -24.26
CA MET A 494 -11.19 1.12 -23.99
C MET A 494 -10.81 1.46 -22.54
N ASN A 495 -11.69 2.13 -21.78
CA ASN A 495 -11.33 2.68 -20.47
C ASN A 495 -11.95 1.88 -19.31
N SER A 496 -11.10 1.15 -18.57
CA SER A 496 -11.46 0.53 -17.28
C SER A 496 -10.49 0.95 -16.16
N ASN A 497 -9.88 2.13 -16.26
CA ASN A 497 -8.75 2.51 -15.42
C ASN A 497 -9.11 2.67 -13.95
N VAL A 498 -10.36 3.04 -13.64
CA VAL A 498 -10.84 3.25 -12.25
C VAL A 498 -10.59 2.02 -11.37
N GLY A 499 -10.90 0.83 -11.87
CA GLY A 499 -10.71 -0.43 -11.14
C GLY A 499 -9.23 -0.79 -11.01
N VAL A 500 -8.51 -0.75 -12.13
CA VAL A 500 -7.08 -1.10 -12.20
C VAL A 500 -6.23 -0.18 -11.33
N MET A 501 -6.46 1.13 -11.38
CA MET A 501 -5.76 2.10 -10.52
C MET A 501 -6.06 1.88 -9.05
N ARG A 502 -7.29 1.52 -8.67
CA ARG A 502 -7.64 1.24 -7.27
C ARG A 502 -6.85 0.04 -6.75
N THR A 503 -6.73 -1.02 -7.54
CA THR A 503 -5.93 -2.22 -7.23
C THR A 503 -4.45 -1.87 -7.12
N MET A 504 -3.90 -1.13 -8.09
CA MET A 504 -2.50 -0.70 -8.04
C MET A 504 -2.22 0.21 -6.84
N ILE A 505 -3.11 1.14 -6.50
CA ILE A 505 -2.95 2.01 -5.33
C ILE A 505 -3.00 1.20 -4.04
N SER A 506 -3.90 0.21 -3.90
CA SER A 506 -3.96 -0.63 -2.69
C SER A 506 -2.75 -1.54 -2.53
N GLU A 507 -2.08 -1.92 -3.63
CA GLU A 507 -0.86 -2.72 -3.60
C GLU A 507 0.39 -1.88 -3.31
N ILE A 508 0.36 -0.59 -3.63
CA ILE A 508 1.47 0.33 -3.35
C ILE A 508 1.31 0.99 -1.97
N ILE A 509 0.08 1.30 -1.57
CA ILE A 509 -0.22 1.93 -0.28
C ILE A 509 -0.70 0.85 0.69
N ILE A 510 0.21 0.41 1.56
CA ILE A 510 -0.11 -0.52 2.65
C ILE A 510 -0.95 0.19 3.75
N GLU A 511 -0.89 1.53 3.88
CA GLU A 511 -1.76 2.30 4.79
C GLU A 511 -2.25 3.68 4.28
N LYS A 512 -3.54 3.98 4.47
CA LYS A 512 -4.24 5.12 3.83
C LYS A 512 -4.09 6.44 4.60
N ASN A 513 -3.47 7.47 4.00
CA ASN A 513 -3.31 8.80 4.64
C ASN A 513 -3.78 10.00 3.77
N ALA A 514 -4.51 10.94 4.40
CA ALA A 514 -5.09 12.16 3.80
C ALA A 514 -4.07 13.28 3.47
N VAL A 515 -2.81 13.10 3.89
CA VAL A 515 -1.73 14.10 3.76
C VAL A 515 -1.35 14.37 2.30
N PHE A 516 -1.54 13.39 1.41
CA PHE A 516 -1.21 13.50 -0.02
C PHE A 516 -2.00 14.61 -0.74
N ILE A 517 -3.27 14.81 -0.39
CA ILE A 517 -4.09 15.86 -1.00
C ILE A 517 -3.66 17.25 -0.50
N LEU A 518 -3.24 17.33 0.77
CA LEU A 518 -2.82 18.57 1.41
C LEU A 518 -1.44 19.02 0.90
N SER A 519 -0.53 18.09 0.58
CA SER A 519 0.76 18.38 -0.07
C SER A 519 0.60 18.81 -1.53
N ALA A 520 -0.34 18.23 -2.28
CA ALA A 520 -0.64 18.66 -3.64
C ALA A 520 -1.22 20.09 -3.68
N TRP A 521 -2.12 20.42 -2.74
CA TRP A 521 -2.62 21.77 -2.55
C TRP A 521 -1.51 22.76 -2.20
N ALA A 522 -0.62 22.41 -1.26
CA ALA A 522 0.50 23.25 -0.86
C ALA A 522 1.51 23.48 -2.00
N GLY A 523 1.82 22.45 -2.79
CA GLY A 523 2.71 22.58 -3.95
C GLY A 523 2.17 23.53 -5.03
N ILE A 524 0.86 23.50 -5.28
CA ILE A 524 0.20 24.42 -6.21
C ILE A 524 0.20 25.84 -5.63
N PHE A 525 -0.17 26.00 -4.36
CA PHE A 525 -0.29 27.30 -3.71
C PHE A 525 1.06 28.02 -3.53
N PHE A 526 2.12 27.30 -3.19
CA PHE A 526 3.45 27.91 -2.96
C PHE A 526 4.36 27.93 -4.20
N GLY A 527 4.11 27.06 -5.17
CA GLY A 527 5.10 26.69 -6.20
C GLY A 527 4.67 26.82 -7.65
N LEU A 528 3.38 26.97 -7.96
CA LEU A 528 2.90 27.14 -9.34
C LEU A 528 2.93 28.62 -9.75
N GLU A 529 3.21 28.92 -11.03
CA GLU A 529 3.11 30.28 -11.59
C GLU A 529 1.83 30.43 -12.38
N GLU A 530 1.16 31.56 -12.20
CA GLU A 530 0.00 31.94 -13.02
C GLU A 530 0.46 32.18 -14.47
N THR A 531 -0.08 31.40 -15.39
CA THR A 531 0.31 31.40 -16.82
C THR A 531 -0.71 32.11 -17.70
N HIS A 532 -1.87 32.50 -17.15
CA HIS A 532 -2.91 33.22 -17.87
C HIS A 532 -2.45 34.63 -18.25
N GLU A 533 -2.61 34.99 -19.53
CA GLU A 533 -2.02 36.18 -20.17
C GLU A 533 -2.40 37.52 -19.51
N SER A 534 -3.59 37.60 -18.92
CA SER A 534 -4.09 38.76 -18.18
C SER A 534 -3.72 38.82 -16.69
N LEU A 535 -3.27 37.71 -16.10
CA LEU A 535 -3.01 37.57 -14.65
C LEU A 535 -1.53 37.30 -14.34
N ARG A 536 -0.73 36.96 -15.35
CA ARG A 536 0.70 36.68 -15.27
C ARG A 536 1.55 37.78 -14.63
N TYR A 537 1.06 39.02 -14.64
CA TYR A 537 1.76 40.19 -14.09
C TYR A 537 1.19 40.68 -12.77
N GLN A 538 0.16 40.00 -12.23
CA GLN A 538 -0.36 40.34 -10.91
C GLN A 538 0.47 39.66 -9.81
N PRO A 539 0.66 40.33 -8.65
CA PRO A 539 1.46 39.80 -7.57
C PRO A 539 0.79 38.58 -6.91
N ASP A 540 1.46 37.43 -7.00
CA ASP A 540 1.02 36.16 -6.40
C ASP A 540 1.49 36.05 -4.94
N TRP A 541 0.52 36.06 -4.02
CA TRP A 541 0.77 36.00 -2.58
C TRP A 541 1.35 34.65 -2.14
N GLY A 542 0.92 33.55 -2.77
CA GLY A 542 1.36 32.19 -2.47
C GLY A 542 2.84 31.99 -2.83
N ARG A 543 3.26 32.47 -4.00
CA ARG A 543 4.68 32.47 -4.40
C ARG A 543 5.54 33.41 -3.57
N THR A 544 5.01 34.55 -3.17
CA THR A 544 5.74 35.51 -2.32
C THR A 544 6.09 34.85 -0.99
N MET A 545 5.13 34.16 -0.37
CA MET A 545 5.33 33.38 0.85
C MET A 545 6.29 32.19 0.63
N GLY A 546 6.13 31.45 -0.47
CA GLY A 546 7.02 30.33 -0.83
C GLY A 546 8.48 30.75 -1.03
N SER A 547 8.72 31.88 -1.70
CA SER A 547 10.06 32.43 -1.93
C SER A 547 10.73 32.96 -0.66
N ALA A 548 9.95 33.44 0.31
CA ALA A 548 10.44 33.90 1.61
C ALA A 548 10.91 32.71 2.47
N ILE A 549 10.18 31.59 2.41
CA ILE A 549 10.56 30.33 3.05
C ILE A 549 11.83 29.77 2.38
N ALA A 550 11.88 29.71 1.05
CA ALA A 550 13.02 29.16 0.30
C ALA A 550 14.33 29.95 0.50
N ARG A 551 14.26 31.28 0.65
CA ARG A 551 15.42 32.14 0.93
C ARG A 551 16.05 31.89 2.30
N ARG A 552 15.29 31.35 3.26
CA ARG A 552 15.80 31.01 4.60
C ARG A 552 16.67 29.75 4.61
N PHE A 553 16.65 28.96 3.52
CA PHE A 553 17.32 27.66 3.42
C PHE A 553 18.47 27.60 2.40
N ARG A 554 18.83 28.69 1.71
CA ARG A 554 19.94 28.71 0.73
C ARG A 554 21.21 29.38 1.31
N ARG A 555 22.24 28.58 1.61
CA ARG A 555 23.61 29.05 1.92
C ARG A 555 24.57 28.67 0.78
N ASN A 556 25.36 29.64 0.35
CA ASN A 556 26.31 29.65 -0.77
C ASN A 556 27.35 28.51 -0.74
N GLN A 557 27.71 27.97 -1.90
CA GLN A 557 29.11 27.81 -2.30
C GLN A 557 29.26 27.59 -3.82
N GLY A 558 30.29 28.23 -4.37
CA GLY A 558 30.49 28.51 -5.79
C GLY A 558 31.32 27.47 -6.56
N TYR A 559 31.31 27.69 -7.88
CA TYR A 559 31.88 26.88 -8.93
C TYR A 559 33.41 26.94 -9.01
N ARG A 560 34.06 25.81 -9.31
CA ARG A 560 35.43 25.75 -9.83
C ARG A 560 35.57 24.63 -10.87
N TYR A 561 36.05 24.98 -12.06
CA TYR A 561 36.14 24.16 -13.27
C TYR A 561 37.53 23.51 -13.41
N ARG A 562 37.63 22.25 -13.89
CA ARG A 562 38.85 21.69 -14.50
C ARG A 562 38.50 20.59 -15.54
N ARG A 563 39.30 20.57 -16.60
CA ARG A 563 39.12 20.00 -17.95
C ARG A 563 39.30 18.47 -18.02
N LEU A 564 38.59 17.82 -18.96
CA LEU A 564 38.80 16.44 -19.44
C LEU A 564 39.38 16.50 -20.87
N ASP A 565 40.22 15.51 -21.21
CA ASP A 565 40.62 15.15 -22.57
C ASP A 565 40.09 13.75 -22.91
N ASP A 566 39.95 13.56 -24.22
CA ASP A 566 39.23 12.54 -25.02
C ASP A 566 39.68 11.08 -24.87
N ASP A 567 38.75 10.13 -25.10
CA ASP A 567 38.78 9.32 -26.34
C ASP A 567 37.52 8.43 -26.52
N GLU A 568 37.02 8.42 -27.75
CA GLU A 568 35.86 7.69 -28.28
C GLU A 568 36.14 6.18 -28.51
N ARG A 569 35.12 5.32 -28.43
CA ARG A 569 34.52 4.65 -29.62
C ARG A 569 33.41 3.63 -29.32
N SER A 570 32.40 3.72 -30.17
CA SER A 570 31.24 2.87 -30.45
C SER A 570 31.56 1.47 -31.00
N VAL A 571 30.59 0.53 -30.95
CA VAL A 571 29.90 -0.08 -32.13
C VAL A 571 28.87 -1.16 -31.68
N PHE A 572 27.67 -1.08 -32.26
CA PHE A 572 26.57 -2.06 -32.27
C PHE A 572 26.80 -3.16 -33.33
N LEU A 573 26.28 -4.37 -33.12
CA LEU A 573 25.62 -5.19 -34.16
C LEU A 573 24.58 -6.16 -33.54
N GLU A 574 23.43 -6.27 -34.20
CA GLU A 574 22.28 -7.16 -33.98
C GLU A 574 22.36 -8.45 -34.85
N ASP A 575 21.49 -9.42 -34.52
CA ASP A 575 20.85 -10.47 -35.36
C ASP A 575 21.68 -11.70 -35.79
N ASP A 576 21.18 -12.95 -35.90
CA ASP A 576 19.83 -13.54 -35.75
C ASP A 576 19.95 -15.09 -35.71
N GLY A 577 18.89 -15.79 -35.28
CA GLY A 577 18.47 -17.14 -35.75
C GLY A 577 19.14 -18.44 -35.28
N ASP A 578 18.39 -19.34 -34.62
CA ASP A 578 17.81 -20.54 -35.29
C ASP A 578 17.01 -21.50 -34.36
N VAL A 579 16.03 -22.15 -34.98
CA VAL A 579 14.94 -23.01 -34.44
C VAL A 579 15.19 -24.49 -34.77
N VAL A 580 14.85 -25.44 -33.87
CA VAL A 580 14.66 -26.88 -34.21
C VAL A 580 13.51 -27.53 -33.36
N PRO A 581 12.75 -28.54 -33.87
CA PRO A 581 11.32 -28.73 -33.57
C PRO A 581 10.85 -30.07 -32.92
N ALA A 582 9.60 -30.05 -32.43
CA ALA A 582 8.49 -31.05 -32.35
C ALA A 582 8.70 -32.58 -32.13
N SER A 583 8.00 -33.14 -31.13
CA SER A 583 7.02 -34.28 -31.21
C SER A 583 6.54 -34.69 -29.80
N ALA A 584 5.27 -34.48 -29.43
CA ALA A 584 4.08 -35.34 -29.62
C ALA A 584 4.00 -36.55 -28.68
N THR A 585 3.09 -36.51 -27.69
CA THR A 585 2.09 -37.58 -27.50
C THR A 585 0.94 -37.14 -26.59
N THR A 586 -0.25 -37.11 -27.17
CA THR A 586 -1.55 -37.03 -26.50
C THR A 586 -1.89 -38.42 -25.95
N THR A 587 -2.25 -38.53 -24.68
CA THR A 587 -3.04 -39.68 -24.17
C THR A 587 -4.21 -39.15 -23.37
N SER A 588 -5.36 -39.77 -23.59
CA SER A 588 -6.70 -39.31 -23.26
C SER A 588 -7.36 -40.19 -22.19
N HIS A 589 -8.06 -39.54 -21.24
CA HIS A 589 -9.10 -40.03 -20.32
C HIS A 589 -8.67 -40.90 -19.10
N PRO A 590 -9.40 -40.90 -17.96
CA PRO A 590 -10.76 -40.39 -17.71
C PRO A 590 -10.93 -39.40 -16.54
N GLU A 591 -11.97 -38.57 -16.63
CA GLU A 591 -12.53 -37.78 -15.52
C GLU A 591 -12.86 -38.68 -14.32
N THR A 592 -12.39 -38.30 -13.12
CA THR A 592 -13.02 -38.71 -11.87
C THR A 592 -13.37 -37.46 -11.07
N LEU A 593 -14.67 -37.31 -10.80
CA LEU A 593 -15.32 -36.08 -10.36
C LEU A 593 -14.87 -35.67 -8.95
N PRO A 594 -14.58 -34.38 -8.70
CA PRO A 594 -14.31 -33.87 -7.36
C PRO A 594 -15.57 -33.94 -6.50
N VAL A 595 -15.41 -34.45 -5.28
CA VAL A 595 -16.44 -34.44 -4.24
C VAL A 595 -16.83 -32.97 -3.97
N LYS A 596 -18.05 -32.62 -4.37
CA LYS A 596 -18.65 -31.29 -4.18
C LYS A 596 -18.71 -30.95 -2.67
N ARG A 597 -17.73 -30.19 -2.17
CA ARG A 597 -17.99 -29.31 -1.02
C ARG A 597 -18.89 -28.19 -1.51
N ASN A 598 -20.05 -28.09 -0.87
CA ASN A 598 -21.14 -27.24 -1.30
C ASN A 598 -20.67 -25.78 -1.24
N LYS A 599 -20.31 -25.21 -2.41
CA LYS A 599 -20.21 -23.75 -2.56
C LYS A 599 -21.49 -23.21 -1.96
N SER A 600 -21.39 -22.34 -0.95
CA SER A 600 -22.58 -21.67 -0.43
C SER A 600 -23.32 -21.13 -1.64
N SER A 601 -24.56 -21.58 -1.80
CA SER A 601 -25.30 -21.26 -3.01
C SER A 601 -25.38 -19.74 -3.06
N TRP A 602 -25.13 -19.11 -4.21
CA TRP A 602 -25.27 -17.66 -4.35
C TRP A 602 -26.63 -17.15 -3.83
N LYS A 603 -27.66 -18.01 -3.85
CA LYS A 603 -28.98 -17.80 -3.26
C LYS A 603 -28.99 -17.73 -1.71
N GLN A 604 -28.09 -18.43 -1.04
CA GLN A 604 -27.93 -18.42 0.42
C GLN A 604 -27.19 -17.17 0.93
N LEU A 605 -26.38 -16.52 0.07
CA LEU A 605 -25.65 -15.29 0.38
C LEU A 605 -26.49 -14.02 0.15
N LEU A 606 -27.57 -14.12 -0.63
CA LEU A 606 -28.55 -13.07 -0.88
C LEU A 606 -29.52 -12.92 0.29
N THR A 607 -28.99 -12.58 1.46
CA THR A 607 -29.84 -12.23 2.61
C THR A 607 -30.63 -10.97 2.30
N ARG A 608 -31.78 -10.80 2.98
CA ARG A 608 -32.59 -9.57 2.86
C ARG A 608 -31.74 -8.31 3.09
N ASN A 609 -30.81 -8.35 4.06
CA ASN A 609 -29.95 -7.21 4.37
C ASN A 609 -28.98 -6.88 3.22
N VAL A 610 -28.34 -7.90 2.62
CA VAL A 610 -27.45 -7.72 1.46
C VAL A 610 -28.24 -7.16 0.27
N ILE A 611 -29.41 -7.70 -0.03
CA ILE A 611 -30.27 -7.22 -1.14
C ILE A 611 -30.67 -5.76 -0.90
N LEU A 612 -31.15 -5.40 0.29
CA LEU A 612 -31.54 -4.03 0.61
C LEU A 612 -30.34 -3.08 0.55
N THR A 613 -29.15 -3.52 0.98
CA THR A 613 -27.91 -2.75 0.89
C THR A 613 -27.48 -2.51 -0.55
N LEU A 614 -27.53 -3.54 -1.40
CA LEU A 614 -27.27 -3.44 -2.84
C LEU A 614 -28.30 -2.56 -3.54
N LEU A 615 -29.57 -2.65 -3.16
CA LEU A 615 -30.66 -1.81 -3.68
C LEU A 615 -30.44 -0.34 -3.32
N THR A 616 -30.15 -0.02 -2.05
CA THR A 616 -29.84 1.35 -1.62
C THR A 616 -28.59 1.86 -2.33
N HIS A 617 -27.56 1.03 -2.51
CA HIS A 617 -26.35 1.40 -3.26
C HIS A 617 -26.66 1.71 -4.74
N SER A 618 -27.56 0.94 -5.36
CA SER A 618 -28.04 1.16 -6.73
C SER A 618 -28.81 2.46 -6.88
N LEU A 619 -29.82 2.67 -6.04
CA LEU A 619 -30.66 3.88 -6.06
C LEU A 619 -29.79 5.12 -5.84
N LEU A 620 -28.85 5.05 -4.89
CA LEU A 620 -27.88 6.12 -4.65
C LEU A 620 -27.05 6.45 -5.91
N ALA A 621 -26.50 5.42 -6.55
CA ALA A 621 -25.69 5.58 -7.75
C ALA A 621 -26.49 6.16 -8.94
N MET A 622 -27.77 5.79 -9.07
CA MET A 622 -28.65 6.27 -10.12
C MET A 622 -29.02 7.76 -9.92
N HIS A 623 -29.63 8.14 -8.79
CA HIS A 623 -30.07 9.51 -8.58
C HIS A 623 -28.90 10.52 -8.51
N THR A 624 -27.73 10.12 -7.97
CA THR A 624 -26.55 11.01 -7.94
C THR A 624 -25.95 11.22 -9.33
N SER A 625 -25.88 10.17 -10.15
CA SER A 625 -25.43 10.27 -11.55
C SER A 625 -26.40 11.11 -12.37
N ALA A 626 -27.70 10.85 -12.23
CA ALA A 626 -28.75 11.57 -12.93
C ALA A 626 -28.77 13.06 -12.59
N PHE A 627 -28.67 13.42 -11.30
CA PHE A 627 -28.59 14.82 -10.88
C PHE A 627 -27.38 15.53 -11.47
N ASN A 628 -26.18 14.91 -11.41
CA ASN A 628 -24.96 15.51 -11.94
C ASN A 628 -25.09 15.77 -13.45
N ALA A 629 -25.52 14.74 -14.18
CA ALA A 629 -25.80 14.80 -15.61
C ALA A 629 -26.78 15.92 -15.98
N MET A 630 -27.95 15.92 -15.34
CA MET A 630 -29.04 16.82 -15.69
C MET A 630 -28.79 18.26 -15.28
N THR A 631 -28.03 18.50 -14.21
CA THR A 631 -27.66 19.85 -13.77
C THR A 631 -26.98 20.60 -14.92
N PHE A 632 -25.98 19.98 -15.54
CA PHE A 632 -25.20 20.63 -16.60
C PHE A 632 -25.90 20.70 -17.95
N VAL A 633 -27.02 19.98 -18.13
CA VAL A 633 -27.90 20.14 -19.28
C VAL A 633 -28.95 21.23 -19.01
N PHE A 634 -29.41 21.34 -17.77
CA PHE A 634 -30.43 22.30 -17.32
C PHE A 634 -29.90 23.74 -17.17
N LEU A 635 -28.67 23.91 -16.68
CA LEU A 635 -28.04 25.23 -16.50
C LEU A 635 -27.98 26.03 -17.83
N PRO A 636 -27.45 25.48 -18.95
CA PRO A 636 -27.38 26.19 -20.22
C PRO A 636 -28.69 26.20 -21.02
N ALA A 637 -29.66 25.33 -20.68
CA ALA A 637 -30.94 25.29 -21.39
C ALA A 637 -31.64 26.67 -21.31
N PRO A 638 -32.23 27.17 -22.41
CA PRO A 638 -32.80 28.51 -22.45
C PRO A 638 -33.92 28.73 -21.42
N ARG A 639 -33.99 29.95 -20.88
CA ARG A 639 -35.10 30.38 -20.01
C ARG A 639 -36.39 30.44 -20.81
N ALA A 640 -37.48 29.92 -20.25
CA ALA A 640 -38.79 30.11 -20.85
C ALA A 640 -39.24 31.59 -20.73
N PRO A 641 -40.20 32.03 -21.56
CA PRO A 641 -40.87 33.33 -21.39
C PRO A 641 -41.54 33.44 -20.01
N GLU A 642 -41.56 34.63 -19.40
CA GLU A 642 -42.09 34.82 -18.03
C GLU A 642 -43.59 34.43 -17.93
N ASP A 643 -44.34 34.58 -19.02
CA ASP A 643 -45.77 34.24 -19.11
C ASP A 643 -46.05 32.73 -19.30
N SER A 644 -45.01 31.90 -19.40
CA SER A 644 -45.16 30.44 -19.60
C SER A 644 -45.62 29.68 -18.35
N ARG A 645 -45.58 30.32 -17.18
CA ARG A 645 -45.95 29.74 -15.89
C ARG A 645 -47.47 29.61 -15.75
N ARG A 646 -47.95 28.38 -15.50
CA ARG A 646 -49.36 28.08 -15.24
C ARG A 646 -49.52 27.36 -13.90
N GLY A 647 -49.28 28.08 -12.81
CA GLY A 647 -49.41 27.58 -11.44
C GLY A 647 -48.08 27.13 -10.82
N PHE A 648 -48.15 26.24 -9.83
CA PHE A 648 -46.99 25.79 -9.05
C PHE A 648 -46.20 24.67 -9.74
N PHE A 649 -46.86 23.78 -10.48
CA PHE A 649 -46.24 22.61 -11.11
C PHE A 649 -45.98 22.75 -12.62
N HIS A 650 -46.57 23.76 -13.28
CA HIS A 650 -46.41 23.99 -14.71
C HIS A 650 -45.55 25.22 -14.96
N PHE A 651 -44.26 24.99 -15.14
CA PHE A 651 -43.26 25.97 -15.56
C PHE A 651 -42.14 25.24 -16.29
N ASN A 652 -41.38 25.96 -17.10
CA ASN A 652 -40.45 25.37 -18.05
C ASN A 652 -39.19 26.21 -18.28
N GLY A 653 -38.23 25.64 -19.02
CA GLY A 653 -36.95 26.25 -19.36
C GLY A 653 -35.83 25.86 -18.41
N GLY A 654 -34.62 26.33 -18.74
CA GLY A 654 -33.45 26.27 -17.89
C GLY A 654 -33.02 27.65 -17.42
N LEU A 655 -31.75 27.80 -17.03
CA LEU A 655 -31.23 29.08 -16.55
C LEU A 655 -30.61 29.96 -17.64
N GLY A 656 -30.38 29.41 -18.84
CA GLY A 656 -29.79 30.11 -19.98
C GLY A 656 -28.35 30.57 -19.73
N LEU A 657 -27.61 29.84 -18.88
CA LEU A 657 -26.25 30.21 -18.50
C LEU A 657 -25.27 29.93 -19.64
N THR A 658 -24.36 30.88 -19.89
CA THR A 658 -23.29 30.69 -20.89
C THR A 658 -22.33 29.59 -20.48
N THR A 659 -21.57 29.03 -21.43
CA THR A 659 -20.52 28.02 -21.16
C THR A 659 -19.57 28.45 -20.03
N GLN A 660 -19.18 29.72 -19.98
CA GLN A 660 -18.33 30.27 -18.92
C GLN A 660 -19.01 30.21 -17.56
N GLN A 661 -20.29 30.59 -17.48
CA GLN A 661 -21.07 30.52 -16.24
C GLN A 661 -21.29 29.07 -15.80
N VAL A 662 -21.54 28.14 -16.73
CA VAL A 662 -21.59 26.71 -16.40
C VAL A 662 -20.25 26.23 -15.83
N GLY A 663 -19.11 26.71 -16.36
CA GLY A 663 -17.78 26.46 -15.79
C GLY A 663 -17.63 26.99 -14.36
N ILE A 664 -18.10 28.22 -14.07
CA ILE A 664 -18.11 28.78 -12.70
C ILE A 664 -18.99 27.93 -11.78
N ALA A 665 -20.15 27.47 -12.25
CA ALA A 665 -21.04 26.58 -11.50
C ALA A 665 -20.37 25.26 -11.13
N THR A 666 -19.56 24.69 -12.04
CA THR A 666 -18.70 23.53 -11.76
C THR A 666 -17.67 23.83 -10.67
N SER A 667 -17.02 25.00 -10.72
CA SER A 667 -16.03 25.39 -9.70
C SER A 667 -16.65 25.53 -8.31
N VAL A 668 -17.90 26.01 -8.20
CA VAL A 668 -18.63 26.07 -6.93
C VAL A 668 -18.80 24.68 -6.30
N ILE A 669 -19.11 23.65 -7.11
CA ILE A 669 -19.21 22.26 -6.64
C ILE A 669 -17.87 21.80 -6.04
N GLY A 670 -16.75 22.12 -6.70
CA GLY A 670 -15.41 21.78 -6.23
C GLY A 670 -15.01 22.53 -4.96
N LEU A 671 -15.31 23.82 -4.89
CA LEU A 671 -15.01 24.70 -3.75
C LEU A 671 -15.76 24.27 -2.48
N ILE A 672 -17.00 23.79 -2.62
CA ILE A 672 -17.78 23.26 -1.49
C ILE A 672 -17.30 21.83 -1.15
N GLY A 673 -17.07 20.99 -2.17
CA GLY A 673 -16.79 19.57 -1.99
C GLY A 673 -15.44 19.27 -1.33
N LEU A 674 -14.37 19.95 -1.76
CA LEU A 674 -13.02 19.63 -1.29
C LEU A 674 -12.83 19.90 0.22
N PRO A 675 -13.20 21.08 0.78
CA PRO A 675 -13.09 21.31 2.22
C PRO A 675 -13.98 20.36 3.02
N LEU A 676 -15.19 20.07 2.51
CA LEU A 676 -16.11 19.15 3.16
C LEU A 676 -15.53 17.73 3.24
N GLN A 677 -14.94 17.23 2.17
CA GLN A 677 -14.31 15.90 2.14
C GLN A 677 -13.05 15.81 3.02
N LEU A 678 -12.22 16.85 3.04
CA LEU A 678 -10.95 16.84 3.76
C LEU A 678 -11.10 17.09 5.26
N PHE A 679 -11.99 17.99 5.65
CA PHE A 679 -12.04 18.48 7.04
C PHE A 679 -13.29 18.05 7.79
N VAL A 680 -14.44 18.00 7.13
CA VAL A 680 -15.73 17.78 7.81
C VAL A 680 -16.08 16.30 7.84
N TYR A 681 -15.96 15.62 6.69
CA TYR A 681 -16.34 14.22 6.54
C TYR A 681 -15.66 13.30 7.57
N PRO A 682 -14.32 13.28 7.75
CA PRO A 682 -13.69 12.37 8.71
C PRO A 682 -14.21 12.61 10.13
N ARG A 683 -14.24 13.88 10.57
CA ARG A 683 -14.65 14.25 11.94
C ARG A 683 -16.09 13.85 12.26
N VAL A 684 -17.00 14.06 11.32
CA VAL A 684 -18.42 13.76 11.51
C VAL A 684 -18.68 12.26 11.36
N GLN A 685 -18.03 11.60 10.39
CA GLN A 685 -18.17 10.17 10.16
C GLN A 685 -17.72 9.33 11.37
N PHE A 686 -16.58 9.68 12.00
CA PHE A 686 -16.10 9.00 13.19
C PHE A 686 -17.06 9.14 14.39
N ARG A 687 -17.80 10.24 14.48
CA ARG A 687 -18.76 10.46 15.58
C ARG A 687 -20.11 9.79 15.35
N LEU A 688 -20.62 9.85 14.13
CA LEU A 688 -21.96 9.34 13.82
C LEU A 688 -21.96 7.85 13.47
N GLY A 689 -20.88 7.33 12.90
CA GLY A 689 -20.82 5.97 12.36
C GLY A 689 -21.55 5.83 11.02
N THR A 690 -21.36 4.69 10.34
CA THR A 690 -21.74 4.48 8.93
C THR A 690 -23.24 4.62 8.68
N LEU A 691 -24.05 3.84 9.38
CA LEU A 691 -25.49 3.76 9.10
C LEU A 691 -26.24 5.04 9.50
N LYS A 692 -25.85 5.69 10.61
CA LYS A 692 -26.45 6.96 11.03
C LYS A 692 -26.06 8.09 10.06
N SER A 693 -24.80 8.14 9.61
CA SER A 693 -24.39 9.10 8.56
C SER A 693 -25.22 8.92 7.29
N LEU A 694 -25.42 7.68 6.82
CA LEU A 694 -26.25 7.41 5.65
C LEU A 694 -27.67 7.98 5.82
N ARG A 695 -28.33 7.70 6.95
CA ARG A 695 -29.72 8.12 7.21
C ARG A 695 -29.88 9.62 7.43
N SER A 696 -28.89 10.27 8.04
CA SER A 696 -28.94 11.71 8.34
C SER A 696 -28.67 12.58 7.12
N PHE A 697 -27.78 12.16 6.22
CA PHE A 697 -27.34 12.99 5.10
C PHE A 697 -28.07 12.69 3.79
N LEU A 698 -28.60 11.48 3.59
CA LEU A 698 -29.34 11.11 2.37
C LEU A 698 -30.57 12.00 2.09
N PRO A 699 -31.37 12.46 3.08
CA PRO A 699 -32.50 13.37 2.84
C PRO A 699 -32.14 14.72 2.21
N LEU A 700 -30.87 15.13 2.28
CA LEU A 700 -30.43 16.36 1.63
C LEU A 700 -30.43 16.25 0.10
N SER A 701 -30.28 15.04 -0.45
CA SER A 701 -30.40 14.80 -1.90
C SER A 701 -31.81 15.09 -2.45
N PRO A 702 -32.89 14.44 -1.96
CA PRO A 702 -34.23 14.75 -2.45
C PRO A 702 -34.62 16.20 -2.18
N LEU A 703 -34.17 16.82 -1.08
CA LEU A 703 -34.38 18.24 -0.84
C LEU A 703 -33.72 19.11 -1.93
N ALA A 704 -32.46 18.83 -2.30
CA ALA A 704 -31.80 19.53 -3.40
C ALA A 704 -32.58 19.36 -4.72
N TYR A 705 -33.11 18.16 -4.97
CA TYR A 705 -33.83 17.86 -6.22
C TYR A 705 -35.18 18.58 -6.27
N ILE A 706 -35.90 18.65 -5.16
CA ILE A 706 -37.14 19.43 -5.05
C ILE A 706 -36.87 20.91 -5.35
N LEU A 707 -35.78 21.46 -4.83
CA LEU A 707 -35.44 22.89 -4.96
C LEU A 707 -34.88 23.26 -6.34
N MET A 708 -34.18 22.35 -7.01
CA MET A 708 -33.48 22.60 -8.27
C MET A 708 -34.33 23.28 -9.38
N PRO A 709 -35.53 22.80 -9.74
CA PRO A 709 -36.30 23.41 -10.83
C PRO A 709 -36.78 24.83 -10.49
N PHE A 710 -36.96 25.17 -9.22
CA PHE A 710 -37.44 26.50 -8.81
C PHE A 710 -36.44 27.63 -9.08
N LEU A 711 -35.17 27.30 -9.37
CA LEU A 711 -34.18 28.30 -9.81
C LEU A 711 -34.62 29.04 -11.09
N VAL A 712 -35.43 28.40 -11.94
CA VAL A 712 -35.97 29.01 -13.17
C VAL A 712 -36.98 30.11 -12.87
N LEU A 713 -37.62 30.08 -11.70
CA LEU A 713 -38.58 31.10 -11.29
C LEU A 713 -37.93 32.40 -10.82
N ILE A 714 -36.60 32.47 -10.71
CA ILE A 714 -35.89 33.69 -10.33
C ILE A 714 -36.04 34.72 -11.47
N PRO A 715 -36.69 35.88 -11.19
CA PRO A 715 -36.95 36.91 -12.20
C PRO A 715 -35.69 37.39 -12.90
N ARG A 716 -35.80 37.79 -14.17
CA ARG A 716 -34.64 38.28 -14.94
C ARG A 716 -33.99 39.52 -14.29
N GLY A 717 -34.77 40.38 -13.63
CA GLY A 717 -34.27 41.53 -12.87
C GLY A 717 -33.53 41.19 -11.57
N ALA A 718 -33.60 39.95 -11.09
CA ALA A 718 -32.97 39.49 -9.84
C ALA A 718 -31.93 38.38 -10.09
N GLN A 719 -31.26 38.41 -11.24
CA GLN A 719 -30.30 37.38 -11.68
C GLN A 719 -29.15 37.14 -10.68
N PHE A 720 -28.80 38.14 -9.87
CA PHE A 720 -27.80 38.00 -8.81
C PHE A 720 -28.17 36.95 -7.75
N LEU A 721 -29.47 36.65 -7.55
CA LEU A 721 -29.95 35.62 -6.62
C LEU A 721 -29.74 34.18 -7.13
N ILE A 722 -29.48 33.99 -8.42
CA ILE A 722 -29.27 32.65 -8.99
C ILE A 722 -28.06 31.98 -8.34
N TRP A 723 -26.94 32.70 -8.21
CA TRP A 723 -25.70 32.14 -7.68
C TRP A 723 -25.78 31.67 -6.23
N PRO A 724 -26.27 32.47 -5.26
CA PRO A 724 -26.46 31.98 -3.89
C PRO A 724 -27.49 30.86 -3.82
N SER A 725 -28.60 30.93 -4.58
CA SER A 725 -29.63 29.89 -4.59
C SER A 725 -29.12 28.57 -5.17
N PHE A 726 -28.41 28.63 -6.30
CA PHE A 726 -27.76 27.46 -6.92
C PHE A 726 -26.69 26.88 -6.00
N SER A 727 -25.86 27.73 -5.39
CA SER A 727 -24.82 27.29 -4.45
C SER A 727 -25.43 26.57 -3.25
N PHE A 728 -26.57 27.05 -2.73
CA PHE A 728 -27.30 26.38 -1.66
C PHE A 728 -27.83 25.00 -2.09
N VAL A 729 -28.50 24.91 -3.24
CA VAL A 729 -29.01 23.63 -3.78
C VAL A 729 -27.87 22.63 -4.00
N VAL A 730 -26.77 23.08 -4.59
CA VAL A 730 -25.58 22.26 -4.80
C VAL A 730 -24.92 21.88 -3.48
N ALA A 731 -24.86 22.78 -2.50
CA ALA A 731 -24.28 22.47 -1.19
C ALA A 731 -25.02 21.32 -0.51
N LEU A 732 -26.36 21.32 -0.56
CA LEU A 732 -27.17 20.21 -0.04
C LEU A 732 -26.82 18.88 -0.73
N GLN A 733 -26.68 18.89 -2.05
CA GLN A 733 -26.35 17.68 -2.81
C GLN A 733 -24.92 17.20 -2.58
N VAL A 734 -23.95 18.13 -2.55
CA VAL A 734 -22.54 17.85 -2.29
C VAL A 734 -22.36 17.34 -0.86
N LEU A 735 -23.10 17.91 0.10
CA LEU A 735 -23.14 17.45 1.48
C LEU A 735 -23.67 16.01 1.57
N SER A 736 -24.82 15.74 0.96
CA SER A 736 -25.39 14.39 0.88
C SER A 736 -24.37 13.38 0.33
N ARG A 737 -23.88 13.59 -0.90
CA ARG A 737 -23.03 12.59 -1.58
C ARG A 737 -21.70 12.34 -0.85
N THR A 738 -21.18 13.34 -0.14
CA THR A 738 -19.91 13.23 0.58
C THR A 738 -20.00 12.25 1.76
N PHE A 739 -21.15 12.20 2.44
CA PHE A 739 -21.38 11.27 3.53
C PHE A 739 -21.94 9.92 3.05
N VAL A 740 -22.86 9.96 2.10
CA VAL A 740 -23.66 8.79 1.73
C VAL A 740 -22.89 7.83 0.80
N LEU A 741 -22.05 8.32 -0.13
CA LEU A 741 -21.29 7.44 -1.05
C LEU A 741 -20.27 6.55 -0.32
N PRO A 742 -19.40 7.06 0.58
CA PRO A 742 -18.52 6.21 1.36
C PRO A 742 -19.29 5.28 2.31
N ALA A 743 -20.34 5.79 2.96
CA ALA A 743 -21.17 4.99 3.87
C ALA A 743 -21.82 3.80 3.16
N ALA A 744 -22.32 3.98 1.95
CA ALA A 744 -22.89 2.89 1.15
C ALA A 744 -21.85 1.81 0.79
N ILE A 745 -20.59 2.19 0.53
CA ILE A 745 -19.51 1.23 0.24
C ILE A 745 -19.13 0.43 1.50
N ILE A 746 -19.03 1.11 2.65
CA ILE A 746 -18.73 0.47 3.93
C ILE A 746 -19.86 -0.48 4.34
N LEU A 747 -21.12 -0.09 4.11
CA LEU A 747 -22.27 -0.93 4.45
C LEU A 747 -22.33 -2.22 3.62
N VAL A 748 -21.92 -2.18 2.34
CA VAL A 748 -21.77 -3.40 1.52
C VAL A 748 -20.76 -4.35 2.16
N ASN A 749 -19.63 -3.83 2.65
CA ASN A 749 -18.64 -4.63 3.37
C ASN A 749 -19.22 -5.24 4.67
N ASN A 750 -19.89 -4.41 5.47
CA ASN A 750 -20.48 -4.82 6.75
C ASN A 750 -21.73 -5.72 6.61
N SER A 751 -22.28 -5.87 5.39
CA SER A 751 -23.45 -6.71 5.11
C SER A 751 -23.12 -8.20 4.90
N VAL A 752 -21.83 -8.53 4.78
CA VAL A 752 -21.32 -9.87 4.48
C VAL A 752 -20.56 -10.41 5.68
N SER A 753 -20.87 -11.64 6.09
CA SER A 753 -20.26 -12.28 7.27
C SER A 753 -19.06 -13.19 6.96
N ASP A 754 -18.84 -13.52 5.68
CA ASP A 754 -17.81 -14.44 5.22
C ASP A 754 -16.84 -13.72 4.25
N PRO A 755 -15.52 -13.63 4.56
CA PRO A 755 -14.54 -12.98 3.71
C PRO A 755 -14.43 -13.56 2.29
N SER A 756 -14.71 -14.86 2.11
CA SER A 756 -14.54 -15.58 0.84
C SER A 756 -15.48 -15.09 -0.27
N VAL A 757 -16.60 -14.46 0.09
CA VAL A 757 -17.61 -13.98 -0.86
C VAL A 757 -17.54 -12.46 -1.08
N LEU A 758 -16.67 -11.76 -0.36
CA LEU A 758 -16.56 -10.30 -0.37
C LEU A 758 -16.19 -9.76 -1.75
N GLY A 759 -15.27 -10.43 -2.45
CA GLY A 759 -14.91 -10.10 -3.83
C GLY A 759 -16.10 -10.22 -4.79
N THR A 760 -16.93 -11.25 -4.62
CA THR A 760 -18.15 -11.46 -5.43
C THR A 760 -19.20 -10.40 -5.13
N VAL A 761 -19.46 -10.10 -3.86
CA VAL A 761 -20.44 -9.07 -3.46
C VAL A 761 -19.99 -7.67 -3.90
N HIS A 762 -18.70 -7.34 -3.80
CA HIS A 762 -18.17 -6.10 -4.35
C HIS A 762 -18.25 -6.05 -5.88
N GLY A 763 -17.99 -7.16 -6.57
CA GLY A 763 -18.19 -7.28 -8.01
C GLY A 763 -19.64 -6.99 -8.40
N VAL A 764 -20.61 -7.64 -7.74
CA VAL A 764 -22.05 -7.41 -7.96
C VAL A 764 -22.45 -5.97 -7.64
N ALA A 765 -22.03 -5.43 -6.49
CA ALA A 765 -22.30 -4.05 -6.09
C ALA A 765 -21.77 -3.05 -7.11
N GLN A 766 -20.55 -3.25 -7.62
CA GLN A 766 -19.97 -2.39 -8.65
C GLN A 766 -20.68 -2.53 -9.98
N SER A 767 -21.09 -3.74 -10.38
CA SER A 767 -21.87 -3.95 -11.61
C SER A 767 -23.23 -3.25 -11.54
N ILE A 768 -23.98 -3.44 -10.45
CA ILE A 768 -25.28 -2.80 -10.24
C ILE A 768 -25.12 -1.27 -10.20
N SER A 769 -24.14 -0.76 -9.44
CA SER A 769 -23.83 0.67 -9.35
C SER A 769 -23.45 1.26 -10.71
N SER A 770 -22.72 0.51 -11.53
CA SER A 770 -22.33 0.97 -12.87
C SER A 770 -23.52 0.99 -13.83
N GLY A 771 -24.38 -0.03 -13.81
CA GLY A 771 -25.65 -0.01 -14.55
C GLY A 771 -26.55 1.14 -14.14
N ALA A 772 -26.68 1.38 -12.84
CA ALA A 772 -27.40 2.53 -12.28
C ALA A 772 -26.82 3.88 -12.76
N ARG A 773 -25.48 4.02 -12.77
CA ARG A 773 -24.79 5.21 -13.29
C ARG A 773 -24.98 5.43 -14.78
N THR A 774 -25.28 4.39 -15.55
CA THR A 774 -25.65 4.45 -16.98
C THR A 774 -27.11 4.86 -17.17
N LEU A 775 -28.03 4.26 -16.41
CA LEU A 775 -29.46 4.51 -16.53
C LEU A 775 -29.85 5.92 -16.07
N GLY A 776 -29.22 6.45 -15.02
CA GLY A 776 -29.54 7.77 -14.46
C GLY A 776 -29.51 8.91 -15.49
N PRO A 777 -28.36 9.17 -16.15
CA PRO A 777 -28.27 10.23 -17.17
C PRO A 777 -29.19 10.00 -18.38
N PHE A 778 -29.40 8.74 -18.78
CA PHE A 778 -30.28 8.39 -19.89
C PHE A 778 -31.75 8.70 -19.57
N LEU A 779 -32.26 8.17 -18.46
CA LEU A 779 -33.62 8.42 -17.97
C LEU A 779 -33.82 9.89 -17.64
N GLY A 780 -32.80 10.55 -17.09
CA GLY A 780 -32.82 11.98 -16.85
C GLY A 780 -32.94 12.81 -18.12
N GLY A 781 -32.16 12.49 -19.15
CA GLY A 781 -32.23 13.20 -20.43
C GLY A 781 -33.60 13.05 -21.08
N LEU A 782 -34.19 11.85 -21.00
CA LEU A 782 -35.58 11.60 -21.43
C LEU A 782 -36.58 12.39 -20.57
N GLY A 783 -36.44 12.37 -19.25
CA GLY A 783 -37.33 13.09 -18.33
C GLY A 783 -37.25 14.61 -18.51
N LEU A 784 -36.06 15.17 -18.71
CA LEU A 784 -35.85 16.58 -18.99
C LEU A 784 -36.44 16.95 -20.36
N SER A 785 -36.30 16.08 -21.36
CA SER A 785 -36.94 16.23 -22.68
C SER A 785 -38.48 16.27 -22.59
N LEU A 786 -39.06 15.36 -21.81
CA LEU A 786 -40.50 15.32 -21.54
C LEU A 786 -40.95 16.56 -20.74
N GLY A 787 -40.21 16.96 -19.72
CA GLY A 787 -40.49 18.17 -18.94
C GLY A 787 -40.45 19.43 -19.80
N LEU A 788 -39.47 19.52 -20.71
CA LEU A 788 -39.34 20.62 -21.68
C LEU A 788 -40.48 20.64 -22.71
N SER A 789 -40.99 19.49 -23.14
CA SER A 789 -42.08 19.41 -24.12
C SER A 789 -43.47 19.61 -23.53
N HIS A 790 -43.69 19.24 -22.27
CA HIS A 790 -45.00 19.30 -21.59
C HIS A 790 -45.14 20.44 -20.57
N ASN A 791 -44.25 21.42 -20.56
CA ASN A 791 -44.26 22.57 -19.63
C ASN A 791 -44.17 22.16 -18.13
N MET A 792 -43.39 21.13 -17.83
CA MET A 792 -43.24 20.56 -16.48
C MET A 792 -41.79 20.19 -16.20
N ILE A 793 -40.89 21.17 -16.22
CA ILE A 793 -39.46 20.92 -16.03
C ILE A 793 -39.15 20.32 -14.65
N GLY A 794 -39.97 20.61 -13.64
CA GLY A 794 -39.84 20.06 -12.30
C GLY A 794 -40.07 18.54 -12.20
N ALA A 795 -40.83 17.95 -13.13
CA ALA A 795 -41.26 16.55 -13.04
C ALA A 795 -40.08 15.57 -12.97
N VAL A 796 -39.02 15.78 -13.77
CA VAL A 796 -37.82 14.93 -13.76
C VAL A 796 -37.07 15.03 -12.43
N TRP A 797 -36.96 16.22 -11.87
CA TRP A 797 -36.27 16.45 -10.60
C TRP A 797 -37.05 15.86 -9.42
N TRP A 798 -38.38 15.99 -9.43
CA TRP A 798 -39.22 15.37 -8.41
C TRP A 798 -39.26 13.86 -8.53
N ALA A 799 -39.16 13.29 -9.74
CA ALA A 799 -38.97 11.86 -9.92
C ALA A 799 -37.67 11.37 -9.26
N PHE A 800 -36.56 12.09 -9.42
CA PHE A 800 -35.32 11.79 -8.70
C PHE A 800 -35.46 11.99 -7.19
N ALA A 801 -36.24 12.97 -6.74
CA ALA A 801 -36.52 13.17 -5.32
C ALA A 801 -37.28 11.97 -4.74
N VAL A 802 -38.29 11.47 -5.44
CA VAL A 802 -39.02 10.25 -5.06
C VAL A 802 -38.07 9.05 -5.03
N GLU A 803 -37.24 8.87 -6.05
CA GLU A 803 -36.23 7.80 -6.10
C GLU A 803 -35.27 7.85 -4.89
N ALA A 804 -34.73 9.03 -4.57
CA ALA A 804 -33.83 9.20 -3.43
C ALA A 804 -34.55 9.01 -2.08
N LEU A 805 -35.81 9.43 -1.97
CA LEU A 805 -36.65 9.16 -0.80
C LEU A 805 -36.93 7.66 -0.62
N LEU A 806 -37.19 6.92 -1.71
CA LEU A 806 -37.30 5.47 -1.66
C LEU A 806 -36.01 4.83 -1.15
N GLY A 807 -34.85 5.25 -1.68
CA GLY A 807 -33.55 4.80 -1.18
C GLY A 807 -33.34 5.09 0.31
N TRP A 808 -33.81 6.25 0.77
CA TRP A 808 -33.77 6.63 2.18
C TRP A 808 -34.69 5.76 3.04
N LEU A 809 -35.93 5.51 2.62
CA LEU A 809 -36.87 4.62 3.33
C LEU A 809 -36.34 3.19 3.41
N VAL A 810 -35.76 2.67 2.31
CA VAL A 810 -35.10 1.34 2.29
C VAL A 810 -33.96 1.29 3.30
N SER A 811 -33.20 2.38 3.47
CA SER A 811 -32.07 2.43 4.41
C SER A 811 -32.47 2.24 5.89
N TRP A 812 -33.73 2.49 6.26
CA TRP A 812 -34.25 2.23 7.60
C TRP A 812 -34.49 0.74 7.87
N SER A 813 -34.64 -0.06 6.81
CA SER A 813 -34.77 -1.52 6.90
C SER A 813 -33.42 -2.26 6.87
N ILE A 814 -32.32 -1.53 6.67
CA ILE A 814 -30.96 -2.08 6.70
C ILE A 814 -30.43 -2.03 8.13
N PHE A 815 -29.73 -3.08 8.56
CA PHE A 815 -28.93 -3.07 9.77
C PHE A 815 -27.44 -3.19 9.44
N GLU A 816 -26.61 -2.54 10.25
CA GLU A 816 -25.16 -2.66 10.17
C GLU A 816 -24.79 -4.00 10.81
N GLY A 817 -24.33 -4.96 10.00
CA GLY A 817 -23.83 -6.24 10.52
C GLY A 817 -22.56 -6.02 11.36
N GLU A 818 -22.19 -7.01 12.18
CA GLU A 818 -21.03 -6.89 13.08
C GLU A 818 -19.74 -6.53 12.34
N GLY A 819 -19.62 -6.90 11.05
CA GLY A 819 -18.40 -6.67 10.28
C GLY A 819 -17.26 -7.56 10.77
N ILE A 820 -16.35 -7.90 9.86
CA ILE A 820 -15.27 -8.88 10.12
C ILE A 820 -14.32 -8.39 11.22
N GLN A 821 -14.07 -7.08 11.29
CA GLN A 821 -13.18 -6.46 12.30
C GLN A 821 -13.75 -6.57 13.72
N ARG A 822 -15.07 -6.51 13.88
CA ARG A 822 -15.70 -6.56 15.21
C ARG A 822 -15.85 -7.99 15.70
N LYS A 823 -16.09 -8.95 14.79
CA LYS A 823 -16.05 -10.38 15.14
C LYS A 823 -14.67 -10.85 15.60
N LYS A 824 -13.59 -10.42 14.95
CA LYS A 824 -12.22 -10.69 15.45
C LYS A 824 -12.01 -10.15 16.86
N LYS A 825 -12.53 -8.95 17.14
CA LYS A 825 -12.42 -8.32 18.47
C LYS A 825 -13.30 -8.99 19.54
N VAL A 826 -14.52 -9.40 19.19
CA VAL A 826 -15.42 -10.13 20.10
C VAL A 826 -14.89 -11.54 20.40
N VAL A 827 -14.36 -12.24 19.40
CA VAL A 827 -13.72 -13.56 19.61
C VAL A 827 -12.49 -13.43 20.50
N SER A 828 -11.66 -12.40 20.32
CA SER A 828 -10.52 -12.17 21.21
C SER A 828 -10.94 -11.77 22.63
N GLU A 829 -12.05 -11.04 22.80
CA GLU A 829 -12.59 -10.67 24.11
C GLU A 829 -13.28 -11.86 24.81
N GLU A 830 -13.99 -12.73 24.07
CA GLU A 830 -14.56 -13.99 24.58
C GLU A 830 -13.46 -14.99 24.97
N GLU A 831 -12.41 -15.13 24.15
CA GLU A 831 -11.26 -15.98 24.49
C GLU A 831 -10.50 -15.44 25.71
N ALA A 832 -10.38 -14.11 25.87
CA ALA A 832 -9.79 -13.50 27.05
C ALA A 832 -10.65 -13.73 28.32
N LEU A 833 -11.97 -13.64 28.21
CA LEU A 833 -12.91 -13.91 29.31
C LEU A 833 -12.92 -15.39 29.72
N LEU A 834 -12.96 -16.30 28.75
CA LEU A 834 -12.90 -17.75 28.99
C LEU A 834 -11.57 -18.16 29.62
N ASN A 835 -10.46 -17.53 29.23
CA ASN A 835 -9.17 -17.76 29.86
C ASN A 835 -9.15 -17.23 31.30
N SER A 836 -9.76 -16.07 31.58
CA SER A 836 -9.85 -15.52 32.94
C SER A 836 -10.75 -16.34 33.89
N GLU A 837 -11.89 -16.85 33.42
CA GLU A 837 -12.76 -17.75 34.21
C GLU A 837 -12.06 -19.09 34.51
N SER A 838 -11.24 -19.58 33.56
CA SER A 838 -10.46 -20.82 33.75
C SER A 838 -9.27 -20.67 34.71
N GLU A 839 -8.84 -19.43 34.99
CA GLU A 839 -7.81 -19.11 35.98
C GLU A 839 -8.41 -18.92 37.38
N GLU A 840 -9.62 -18.36 37.50
CA GLU A 840 -10.36 -18.30 38.78
C GLU A 840 -10.83 -19.69 39.25
N GLU A 841 -11.17 -20.62 38.36
CA GLU A 841 -11.48 -22.02 38.74
C GLU A 841 -10.23 -22.85 39.10
N ARG A 842 -9.02 -22.33 38.82
CA ARG A 842 -7.73 -22.98 39.16
C ARG A 842 -7.06 -22.45 40.42
N GLN A 843 -7.60 -21.41 41.05
CA GLN A 843 -7.22 -20.94 42.39
C GLN A 843 -8.15 -21.53 43.45
#